data_AF-A0A7S4LGP2-F1
#
_entry.id   AF-A0A7S4LGP2-F1
#
_cell.length_a   1.000
_cell.length_b   1.000
_cell.length_c   1.000
_cell.angle_alpha   90.00
_cell.angle_beta   90.00
_cell.angle_gamma   90.00
#
_symmetry.space_group_name_H-M   'P 1'
#
loop_
_entity.id
_entity.type
_entity.pdbx_description
1 polymer ?
#
loop_
_entity_poly.entity_id
_entity_poly.type
_entity_poly.pdbx_seq_one_letter_code
_entity_poly.pdbx_strand_id
1 'polypeptide(L)'
;MIRSQKNKPCVCVMRAGVASCSQITRVDADQVTGRLNGPDLDQGRVTELDEAYLIQCTDNFAESRRIGEGAHGVVYRAVDTSKGMWFAVKHLKLDGDEGAKLFQRELQALRQFRHPHIIRLFGICGHATSGRMHLAFEYATHGSVEDWLKDDSLAKIWPFGRRLQTATGVAQALNYMYRALGKICLHRDVKSANIVLCQGMVPKLIDCGLSIVVPESVKTTFTMTSVTGTQGYMCPQYLRDQRYSEKSEVHSFGVVLCELISGLLAQRLDITALLKEDELEADARPGPWPDALVQGLLRLAKNCTKALPDRRPQMLTVMRELMALQKEHVVVQPESDLQLKQNERLQEHLQTLRDEFARRINQLEHALAGVEHQRAEAEQAMLAQEAAEARTCCVCYEDVTLKDGVDCPSGEAQHFLCTTCLESHLNALAEEGPTARNRGRLQCPMPGCVAPAYPDALLAQRLSAAAYQRYQGRIFHVREVELVAELNQQFDAELQRRVAQAQEQARQELERRSQDAQVQRHHQYIREQILTLQCPRCGQAFFDFDGCFALTCGRCKAAFCAYCLRDCGHDAHQHVANCPDNLAPGRDVFGREDLFTAAQQQRRRRMVKKYLDTLDVDLRRQVLEYCQRDLRDIGVELRPWW
;
A
#
# COMPACT_ATOMS: atom_id res chain seq x y z
N MET A 1 89.65 13.40 11.52
CA MET A 1 89.85 12.09 12.19
C MET A 1 88.49 11.69 12.77
N ILE A 2 87.84 10.58 12.38
CA ILE A 2 88.10 9.17 12.78
C ILE A 2 87.87 9.02 14.30
N ARG A 3 86.97 8.20 14.87
CA ARG A 3 86.15 7.01 14.44
C ARG A 3 84.62 7.28 14.60
N SER A 4 83.64 6.61 13.96
CA SER A 4 83.27 5.16 13.89
C SER A 4 82.86 4.58 15.25
N GLN A 5 81.81 3.76 15.45
CA GLN A 5 80.68 3.18 14.69
C GLN A 5 79.64 2.73 15.76
N LYS A 6 78.36 2.36 15.53
CA LYS A 6 77.47 2.10 14.37
C LYS A 6 76.02 2.51 14.82
N ASN A 7 74.85 2.13 14.30
CA ASN A 7 74.42 1.23 13.22
C ASN A 7 73.12 1.72 12.52
N LYS A 8 72.68 0.98 11.48
CA LYS A 8 71.41 1.05 10.72
C LYS A 8 71.13 -0.40 10.17
N PRO A 9 70.13 -0.75 9.32
CA PRO A 9 69.18 0.03 8.49
C PRO A 9 67.70 -0.49 8.66
N CYS A 10 66.70 -0.32 7.76
CA CYS A 10 66.66 0.18 6.38
C CYS A 10 65.28 0.78 5.97
N VAL A 11 65.25 1.47 4.82
CA VAL A 11 64.05 1.99 4.13
C VAL A 11 64.28 1.95 2.61
N CYS A 12 63.34 1.39 1.83
CA CYS A 12 63.18 1.55 0.37
C CYS A 12 61.66 1.58 0.04
N VAL A 13 61.04 2.36 -0.86
CA VAL A 13 61.40 3.31 -1.95
C VAL A 13 61.10 2.79 -3.38
N MET A 14 59.93 3.22 -3.89
CA MET A 14 59.58 3.64 -5.28
C MET A 14 59.49 2.70 -6.51
N ARG A 15 58.41 2.98 -7.28
CA ARG A 15 58.25 3.09 -8.75
C ARG A 15 57.91 1.87 -9.64
N ALA A 16 56.68 1.95 -10.16
CA ALA A 16 56.21 1.78 -11.55
C ALA A 16 56.85 0.74 -12.51
N GLY A 17 56.00 -0.11 -13.08
CA GLY A 17 56.20 -0.86 -14.32
C GLY A 17 54.85 -1.23 -14.94
N VAL A 18 54.77 -1.30 -16.28
CA VAL A 18 53.53 -1.65 -17.03
C VAL A 18 53.78 -2.96 -17.79
N ALA A 19 52.87 -3.94 -17.67
CA ALA A 19 52.94 -5.19 -18.42
C ALA A 19 51.55 -5.75 -18.78
N SER A 20 51.35 -5.97 -20.09
CA SER A 20 50.43 -6.90 -20.79
C SER A 20 49.19 -7.48 -20.09
N CYS A 21 48.05 -7.30 -20.76
CA CYS A 21 46.86 -8.15 -20.65
C CYS A 21 47.18 -9.64 -20.92
N SER A 22 46.67 -10.56 -20.09
CA SER A 22 45.72 -11.61 -20.49
C SER A 22 45.62 -12.77 -19.47
N GLN A 23 44.41 -12.96 -18.91
CA GLN A 23 43.72 -14.26 -18.84
C GLN A 23 42.38 -14.09 -18.12
N ILE A 24 41.30 -14.55 -18.75
CA ILE A 24 39.97 -14.63 -18.13
C ILE A 24 39.87 -15.99 -17.44
N THR A 25 40.02 -16.02 -16.12
CA THR A 25 39.57 -17.16 -15.33
C THR A 25 38.06 -17.06 -15.14
N ARG A 26 37.32 -17.97 -15.79
CA ARG A 26 35.91 -18.23 -15.45
C ARG A 26 35.86 -18.62 -13.97
N VAL A 27 34.86 -18.10 -13.26
CA VAL A 27 34.41 -18.67 -11.98
C VAL A 27 33.22 -19.56 -12.33
N ASP A 28 33.24 -20.81 -11.88
CA ASP A 28 32.23 -21.80 -12.26
C ASP A 28 30.83 -21.46 -11.72
N ALA A 29 29.79 -21.81 -12.48
CA ALA A 29 28.41 -21.45 -12.18
C ALA A 29 27.75 -22.31 -11.09
N ASP A 30 28.33 -23.48 -10.78
CA ASP A 30 27.68 -24.55 -10.02
C ASP A 30 27.93 -24.49 -8.51
N GLN A 31 27.46 -23.41 -7.86
CA GLN A 31 27.21 -23.46 -6.39
C GLN A 31 26.18 -22.48 -5.82
N VAL A 32 25.47 -21.68 -6.63
CA VAL A 32 24.46 -20.72 -6.12
C VAL A 32 23.05 -21.35 -6.05
N THR A 33 22.87 -22.34 -5.19
CA THR A 33 21.54 -22.83 -4.77
C THR A 33 21.17 -22.42 -3.34
N GLY A 34 21.96 -21.54 -2.72
CA GLY A 34 21.55 -20.79 -1.54
C GLY A 34 20.43 -19.82 -1.90
N ARG A 35 19.26 -19.94 -1.25
CA ARG A 35 18.16 -18.98 -1.42
C ARG A 35 18.64 -17.60 -0.97
N LEU A 36 18.66 -16.62 -1.87
CA LEU A 36 18.86 -15.22 -1.50
C LEU A 36 17.74 -14.81 -0.53
N ASN A 37 18.11 -14.26 0.63
CA ASN A 37 17.16 -13.95 1.72
C ASN A 37 16.38 -12.65 1.42
N GLY A 38 15.53 -12.69 0.39
CA GLY A 38 14.56 -11.62 0.13
C GLY A 38 13.64 -11.42 1.34
N PRO A 39 13.27 -10.19 1.71
CA PRO A 39 12.62 -9.87 2.98
C PRO A 39 11.18 -10.38 3.07
N ASP A 40 10.71 -10.57 4.31
CA ASP A 40 9.31 -10.76 4.65
C ASP A 40 8.73 -9.42 5.12
N LEU A 41 7.71 -8.92 4.42
CA LEU A 41 7.11 -7.62 4.71
C LEU A 41 6.21 -7.65 5.96
N ASP A 42 5.67 -8.77 6.42
CA ASP A 42 4.71 -8.75 7.53
C ASP A 42 5.35 -8.71 8.92
N GLN A 43 6.62 -9.11 9.06
CA GLN A 43 7.30 -9.16 10.36
C GLN A 43 7.59 -7.78 11.00
N GLY A 44 7.32 -6.68 10.30
CA GLY A 44 7.37 -5.30 10.80
C GLY A 44 8.76 -4.77 11.16
N ARG A 45 9.80 -5.60 11.19
CA ARG A 45 11.19 -5.21 11.47
C ARG A 45 11.83 -4.61 10.21
N VAL A 46 12.90 -3.83 10.42
CA VAL A 46 13.79 -3.38 9.34
C VAL A 46 14.93 -4.38 9.23
N THR A 47 15.07 -4.98 8.05
CA THR A 47 15.98 -6.12 7.79
C THR A 47 17.23 -5.65 7.05
N GLU A 48 18.38 -6.28 7.30
CA GLU A 48 19.57 -6.08 6.47
C GLU A 48 19.44 -6.89 5.17
N LEU A 49 19.61 -6.22 4.04
CA LEU A 49 19.48 -6.76 2.70
C LEU A 49 20.86 -6.88 2.04
N ASP A 50 21.03 -7.89 1.19
CA ASP A 50 22.23 -8.07 0.38
C ASP A 50 22.28 -7.05 -0.77
N GLU A 51 23.46 -6.51 -1.06
CA GLU A 51 23.70 -5.64 -2.21
C GLU A 51 23.42 -6.39 -3.52
N ALA A 52 23.74 -7.69 -3.60
CA ALA A 52 23.44 -8.53 -4.75
C ALA A 52 21.93 -8.66 -5.00
N TYR A 53 21.12 -8.79 -3.94
CA TYR A 53 19.66 -8.81 -4.04
C TYR A 53 19.10 -7.47 -4.53
N LEU A 54 19.65 -6.34 -4.05
CA LEU A 54 19.25 -5.01 -4.54
C LEU A 54 19.66 -4.78 -6.00
N ILE A 55 20.88 -5.18 -6.39
CA ILE A 55 21.35 -5.14 -7.78
C ILE A 55 20.41 -5.96 -8.67
N GLN A 56 20.07 -7.18 -8.29
CA GLN A 56 19.14 -8.03 -9.06
C GLN A 56 17.75 -7.38 -9.21
N CYS A 57 17.14 -6.92 -8.10
CA CYS A 57 15.78 -6.38 -8.14
C CYS A 57 15.69 -5.01 -8.84
N THR A 58 16.77 -4.23 -8.84
CA THR A 58 16.87 -2.90 -9.51
C THR A 58 17.43 -2.98 -10.93
N ASP A 59 17.63 -4.17 -11.50
CA ASP A 59 18.16 -4.32 -12.87
C ASP A 59 19.55 -3.67 -13.00
N ASN A 60 20.43 -3.96 -12.04
CA ASN A 60 21.73 -3.31 -11.84
C ASN A 60 21.65 -1.77 -11.76
N PHE A 61 20.67 -1.27 -11.00
CA PHE A 61 20.34 0.16 -10.89
C PHE A 61 20.15 0.86 -12.25
N ALA A 62 19.55 0.17 -13.23
CA ALA A 62 19.34 0.74 -14.56
C ALA A 62 18.54 2.05 -14.53
N GLU A 63 18.90 2.98 -15.41
CA GLU A 63 18.23 4.28 -15.55
C GLU A 63 16.74 4.13 -15.87
N SER A 64 16.35 3.07 -16.59
CA SER A 64 14.94 2.69 -16.85
C SER A 64 14.14 2.32 -15.60
N ARG A 65 14.80 2.10 -14.45
CA ARG A 65 14.19 1.89 -13.13
C ARG A 65 14.16 3.16 -12.28
N ARG A 66 14.81 4.26 -12.67
CA ARG A 66 14.86 5.50 -11.89
C ARG A 66 13.46 6.10 -11.76
N ILE A 67 13.00 6.27 -10.51
CA ILE A 67 11.73 6.92 -10.16
C ILE A 67 11.93 8.43 -10.01
N GLY A 68 13.07 8.84 -9.44
CA GLY A 68 13.35 10.24 -9.17
C GLY A 68 14.72 10.45 -8.53
N GLU A 69 15.06 11.72 -8.35
CA GLU A 69 16.33 12.17 -7.80
C GLU A 69 16.10 13.37 -6.87
N GLY A 70 16.75 13.36 -5.70
CA GLY A 70 16.71 14.46 -4.75
C GLY A 70 18.12 14.89 -4.32
N ALA A 71 18.17 15.81 -3.36
CA ALA A 71 19.41 16.23 -2.71
C ALA A 71 20.10 15.07 -1.97
N HIS A 72 19.31 14.17 -1.37
CA HIS A 72 19.82 13.08 -0.52
C HIS A 72 20.18 11.79 -1.27
N GLY A 73 19.68 11.58 -2.49
CA GLY A 73 19.83 10.30 -3.19
C GLY A 73 19.18 10.23 -4.58
N VAL A 74 19.34 9.07 -5.23
CA VAL A 74 18.57 8.63 -6.41
C VAL A 74 17.66 7.48 -5.97
N VAL A 75 16.42 7.42 -6.47
CA VAL A 75 15.44 6.40 -6.10
C VAL A 75 15.10 5.51 -7.29
N TYR A 76 15.20 4.19 -7.12
CA TYR A 76 14.96 3.20 -8.16
C TYR A 76 13.78 2.28 -7.83
N ARG A 77 13.02 1.86 -8.84
CA ARG A 77 11.94 0.86 -8.76
C ARG A 77 12.53 -0.54 -8.83
N ALA A 78 12.52 -1.21 -7.70
CA ALA A 78 12.94 -2.60 -7.57
C ALA A 78 11.73 -3.55 -7.67
N VAL A 79 11.93 -4.71 -8.28
CA VAL A 79 10.93 -5.78 -8.39
C VAL A 79 11.59 -7.11 -8.02
N ASP A 80 11.13 -7.72 -6.94
CA ASP A 80 11.43 -9.12 -6.60
C ASP A 80 10.46 -10.00 -7.40
N THR A 81 10.97 -10.57 -8.51
CA THR A 81 10.20 -11.46 -9.39
C THR A 81 9.87 -12.81 -8.75
N SER A 82 10.61 -13.23 -7.71
CA SER A 82 10.34 -14.47 -6.98
C SER A 82 9.15 -14.37 -6.03
N LYS A 83 8.80 -13.14 -5.60
CA LYS A 83 7.68 -12.83 -4.70
C LYS A 83 6.58 -11.99 -5.34
N GLY A 84 6.75 -11.52 -6.57
CA GLY A 84 5.87 -10.54 -7.22
C GLY A 84 5.85 -9.16 -6.54
N MET A 85 6.88 -8.85 -5.74
CA MET A 85 6.88 -7.71 -4.81
C MET A 85 7.59 -6.49 -5.41
N TRP A 86 6.92 -5.34 -5.38
CA TRP A 86 7.46 -4.05 -5.86
C TRP A 86 7.91 -3.18 -4.69
N PHE A 87 9.08 -2.55 -4.81
CA PHE A 87 9.63 -1.68 -3.76
C PHE A 87 10.47 -0.53 -4.34
N ALA A 88 10.75 0.47 -3.52
CA ALA A 88 11.62 1.60 -3.87
C ALA A 88 12.97 1.50 -3.14
N VAL A 89 14.07 1.70 -3.86
CA VAL A 89 15.43 1.68 -3.32
C VAL A 89 16.04 3.07 -3.46
N LYS A 90 16.20 3.78 -2.34
CA LYS A 90 16.91 5.07 -2.26
C LYS A 90 18.40 4.78 -2.09
N HIS A 91 19.18 5.00 -3.14
CA HIS A 91 20.64 5.03 -3.09
C HIS A 91 21.10 6.42 -2.66
N LEU A 92 21.82 6.52 -1.54
CA LEU A 92 22.27 7.81 -1.00
C LEU A 92 23.54 8.30 -1.72
N LYS A 93 23.55 9.58 -2.10
CA LYS A 93 24.56 10.19 -2.99
C LYS A 93 25.87 10.64 -2.32
N LEU A 94 25.88 10.77 -1.01
CA LEU A 94 26.97 11.45 -0.30
C LEU A 94 28.03 10.45 0.16
N ASP A 95 29.20 10.50 -0.45
CA ASP A 95 30.36 9.77 0.01
C ASP A 95 30.83 10.27 1.39
N GLY A 96 31.21 9.31 2.25
CA GLY A 96 31.82 9.59 3.54
C GLY A 96 30.90 10.22 4.59
N ASP A 97 31.46 11.19 5.32
CA ASP A 97 31.02 11.54 6.67
C ASP A 97 29.64 12.23 6.73
N GLU A 98 29.21 12.89 5.64
CA GLU A 98 27.87 13.52 5.57
C GLU A 98 26.78 12.53 5.15
N GLY A 99 27.08 11.60 4.24
CA GLY A 99 26.16 10.52 3.88
C GLY A 99 25.89 9.58 5.03
N ALA A 100 26.93 9.25 5.81
CA ALA A 100 26.77 8.48 7.04
C ALA A 100 25.84 9.19 8.05
N LYS A 101 25.92 10.52 8.18
CA LYS A 101 25.05 11.31 9.06
C LYS A 101 23.61 11.39 8.55
N LEU A 102 23.38 11.51 7.24
CA LEU A 102 22.03 11.45 6.67
C LEU A 102 21.42 10.05 6.82
N PHE A 103 22.16 9.00 6.45
CA PHE A 103 21.75 7.60 6.62
C PHE A 103 21.34 7.31 8.06
N GLN A 104 22.19 7.67 9.04
CA GLN A 104 21.87 7.44 10.45
C GLN A 104 20.67 8.26 10.94
N ARG A 105 20.47 9.51 10.47
CA ARG A 105 19.26 10.29 10.81
C ARG A 105 17.99 9.67 10.24
N GLU A 106 17.98 9.39 8.94
CA GLU A 106 16.82 8.84 8.24
C GLU A 106 16.47 7.45 8.80
N LEU A 107 17.48 6.63 9.06
CA LEU A 107 17.35 5.32 9.71
C LEU A 107 16.84 5.42 11.16
N GLN A 108 17.38 6.36 11.95
CA GLN A 108 16.95 6.57 13.34
C GLN A 108 15.49 7.03 13.41
N ALA A 109 15.06 7.92 12.51
CA ALA A 109 13.67 8.33 12.40
C ALA A 109 12.77 7.14 11.99
N LEU A 110 13.02 6.55 10.82
CA LEU A 110 12.11 5.59 10.21
C LEU A 110 12.05 4.23 10.92
N ARG A 111 13.10 3.79 11.63
CA ARG A 111 13.02 2.57 12.47
C ARG A 111 12.04 2.71 13.65
N GLN A 112 11.68 3.94 14.04
CA GLN A 112 10.78 4.20 15.16
C GLN A 112 9.32 4.39 14.72
N PHE A 113 9.05 4.88 13.50
CA PHE A 113 7.69 5.21 13.06
C PHE A 113 7.00 4.04 12.34
N ARG A 114 5.84 3.65 12.86
CA ARG A 114 4.86 2.82 12.14
C ARG A 114 3.52 3.54 12.16
N HIS A 115 3.13 4.12 11.04
CA HIS A 115 1.89 4.88 10.89
C HIS A 115 1.34 4.70 9.46
N PRO A 116 0.02 4.58 9.24
CA PRO A 116 -0.55 4.37 7.89
C PRO A 116 -0.18 5.45 6.88
N HIS A 117 0.17 6.65 7.36
CA HIS A 117 0.49 7.83 6.55
C HIS A 117 1.97 8.27 6.62
N ILE A 118 2.87 7.37 7.00
CA ILE A 118 4.34 7.56 6.88
C ILE A 118 4.87 6.40 6.05
N ILE A 119 5.81 6.68 5.14
CA ILE A 119 6.38 5.64 4.28
C ILE A 119 7.13 4.59 5.12
N ARG A 120 6.84 3.31 4.86
CA ARG A 120 7.49 2.22 5.57
C ARG A 120 8.83 1.88 4.94
N LEU A 121 9.90 2.21 5.66
CA LEU A 121 11.19 1.54 5.55
C LEU A 121 11.03 0.08 5.99
N PHE A 122 11.50 -0.88 5.20
CA PHE A 122 11.53 -2.30 5.56
C PHE A 122 12.92 -2.93 5.47
N GLY A 123 13.87 -2.30 4.76
CA GLY A 123 15.22 -2.83 4.67
C GLY A 123 16.31 -1.79 4.50
N ILE A 124 17.54 -2.19 4.81
CA ILE A 124 18.77 -1.40 4.64
C ILE A 124 19.87 -2.26 4.02
N CYS A 125 20.76 -1.64 3.25
CA CYS A 125 21.95 -2.31 2.70
C CYS A 125 23.14 -1.34 2.70
N GLY A 126 24.33 -1.90 2.90
CA GLY A 126 25.59 -1.16 2.95
C GLY A 126 26.04 -0.78 4.37
N HIS A 127 27.31 -0.44 4.50
CA HIS A 127 27.94 -0.03 5.75
C HIS A 127 28.54 1.37 5.59
N ALA A 128 28.68 2.14 6.68
CA ALA A 128 29.21 3.51 6.58
C ALA A 128 30.66 3.57 6.00
N THR A 129 31.38 2.45 6.03
CA THR A 129 32.73 2.30 5.46
C THR A 129 32.75 1.94 3.97
N SER A 130 31.63 1.51 3.37
CA SER A 130 31.59 1.06 1.96
C SER A 130 31.19 2.14 0.96
N GLY A 131 30.84 3.35 1.42
CA GLY A 131 30.32 4.46 0.60
C GLY A 131 28.88 4.23 0.11
N ARG A 132 28.61 3.03 -0.44
CA ARG A 132 27.29 2.57 -0.88
C ARG A 132 26.37 2.36 0.32
N MET A 133 25.32 3.18 0.42
CA MET A 133 24.26 3.08 1.44
C MET A 133 22.90 3.15 0.75
N HIS A 134 22.05 2.16 1.03
CA HIS A 134 20.75 1.99 0.40
C HIS A 134 19.65 1.79 1.43
N LEU A 135 18.49 2.41 1.21
CA LEU A 135 17.28 2.28 2.02
C LEU A 135 16.15 1.71 1.16
N ALA A 136 15.51 0.63 1.62
CA ALA A 136 14.44 -0.07 0.91
C ALA A 136 13.07 0.21 1.56
N PHE A 137 12.18 0.78 0.75
CA PHE A 137 10.86 1.29 1.14
C PHE A 137 9.74 0.58 0.37
N GLU A 138 8.54 0.55 0.95
CA GLU A 138 7.33 0.22 0.19
C GLU A 138 7.16 1.13 -1.05
N TYR A 139 6.56 0.60 -2.12
CA TYR A 139 6.42 1.34 -3.38
C TYR A 139 5.21 2.30 -3.37
N ALA A 140 5.43 3.54 -3.82
CA ALA A 140 4.36 4.50 -4.06
C ALA A 140 3.82 4.34 -5.49
N THR A 141 2.68 3.67 -5.63
CA THR A 141 2.10 3.27 -6.92
C THR A 141 1.59 4.43 -7.78
N HIS A 142 1.37 5.63 -7.20
CA HIS A 142 0.77 6.76 -7.91
C HIS A 142 1.60 8.04 -7.86
N GLY A 143 2.89 7.98 -7.50
CA GLY A 143 3.78 9.17 -7.47
C GLY A 143 3.49 10.13 -6.30
N SER A 144 3.87 11.40 -6.43
CA SER A 144 3.70 12.44 -5.41
C SER A 144 2.43 13.27 -5.61
N VAL A 145 1.99 13.94 -4.54
CA VAL A 145 0.93 14.97 -4.60
C VAL A 145 1.32 16.10 -5.54
N GLU A 146 2.61 16.43 -5.65
CA GLU A 146 3.06 17.47 -6.58
C GLU A 146 2.80 17.06 -8.04
N ASP A 147 3.03 15.80 -8.40
CA ASP A 147 2.78 15.28 -9.75
C ASP A 147 1.28 15.35 -10.09
N TRP A 148 0.41 14.99 -9.14
CA TRP A 148 -1.05 15.05 -9.28
C TRP A 148 -1.63 16.47 -9.36
N LEU A 149 -0.90 17.49 -8.90
CA LEU A 149 -1.28 18.90 -9.06
C LEU A 149 -0.69 19.53 -10.34
N LYS A 150 0.50 19.06 -10.76
CA LYS A 150 1.19 19.47 -12.01
C LYS A 150 0.47 19.00 -13.26
N ASP A 151 -0.01 17.76 -13.27
CA ASP A 151 -0.69 17.16 -14.42
C ASP A 151 -2.19 17.50 -14.40
N ASP A 152 -2.65 18.23 -15.41
CA ASP A 152 -4.05 18.64 -15.54
C ASP A 152 -5.02 17.46 -15.73
N SER A 153 -4.57 16.32 -16.25
CA SER A 153 -5.39 15.11 -16.42
C SER A 153 -5.58 14.41 -15.08
N LEU A 154 -4.51 14.30 -14.27
CA LEU A 154 -4.57 13.79 -12.90
C LEU A 154 -5.38 14.71 -11.98
N ALA A 155 -5.17 16.02 -12.05
CA ALA A 155 -5.89 17.00 -11.23
C ALA A 155 -7.41 16.99 -11.46
N LYS A 156 -7.85 16.78 -12.72
CA LYS A 156 -9.27 16.62 -13.11
C LYS A 156 -9.92 15.36 -12.55
N ILE A 157 -9.15 14.29 -12.34
CA ILE A 157 -9.65 13.02 -11.80
C ILE A 157 -9.36 12.85 -10.29
N TRP A 158 -9.05 13.94 -9.58
CA TRP A 158 -8.73 13.93 -8.16
C TRP A 158 -9.69 14.80 -7.33
N PRO A 159 -10.89 14.27 -6.99
CA PRO A 159 -11.98 15.04 -6.38
C PRO A 159 -11.65 15.55 -4.98
N PHE A 160 -12.32 16.63 -4.56
CA PHE A 160 -12.10 17.31 -3.28
C PHE A 160 -12.05 16.35 -2.07
N GLY A 161 -12.91 15.32 -2.05
CA GLY A 161 -12.94 14.32 -0.98
C GLY A 161 -11.66 13.50 -0.86
N ARG A 162 -11.00 13.19 -1.98
CA ARG A 162 -9.68 12.53 -1.99
C ARG A 162 -8.56 13.50 -1.57
N ARG A 163 -8.62 14.76 -1.99
CA ARG A 163 -7.66 15.80 -1.53
C ARG A 163 -7.79 16.07 -0.02
N LEU A 164 -9.02 16.04 0.52
CA LEU A 164 -9.29 16.15 1.95
C LEU A 164 -8.80 14.92 2.72
N GLN A 165 -8.99 13.70 2.20
CA GLN A 165 -8.35 12.49 2.75
C GLN A 165 -6.82 12.63 2.79
N THR A 166 -6.20 13.18 1.74
CA THR A 166 -4.75 13.47 1.69
C THR A 166 -4.32 14.45 2.78
N ALA A 167 -5.03 15.58 2.93
CA ALA A 167 -4.77 16.55 3.99
C ALA A 167 -4.89 15.92 5.40
N THR A 168 -5.97 15.20 5.68
CA THR A 168 -6.20 14.58 7.00
C THR A 168 -5.12 13.53 7.32
N GLY A 169 -4.78 12.65 6.37
CA GLY A 169 -3.76 11.62 6.57
C GLY A 169 -2.37 12.18 6.88
N VAL A 170 -1.97 13.26 6.19
CA VAL A 170 -0.70 13.95 6.47
C VAL A 170 -0.74 14.68 7.81
N ALA A 171 -1.85 15.33 8.18
CA ALA A 171 -2.00 15.93 9.51
C ALA A 171 -1.93 14.88 10.65
N GLN A 172 -2.47 13.68 10.43
CA GLN A 172 -2.30 12.54 11.34
C GLN A 172 -0.84 12.11 11.45
N ALA A 173 -0.11 12.01 10.33
CA ALA A 173 1.31 11.67 10.31
C ALA A 173 2.17 12.67 11.08
N LEU A 174 1.97 13.97 10.85
CA LEU A 174 2.74 15.02 11.53
C LEU A 174 2.40 15.11 13.03
N ASN A 175 1.12 14.97 13.41
CA ASN A 175 0.74 14.88 14.82
C ASN A 175 1.32 13.60 15.50
N TYR A 176 1.41 12.48 14.79
CA TYR A 176 2.06 11.27 15.28
C TYR A 176 3.58 11.47 15.47
N MET A 177 4.30 12.01 14.48
CA MET A 177 5.73 12.30 14.61
C MET A 177 6.04 13.26 15.76
N TYR A 178 5.20 14.27 15.98
CA TYR A 178 5.42 15.25 17.03
C TYR A 178 5.11 14.73 18.46
N ARG A 179 4.20 13.75 18.61
CA ARG A 179 3.62 13.39 19.92
C ARG A 179 3.69 11.91 20.31
N ALA A 180 4.20 11.02 19.46
CA ALA A 180 4.30 9.60 19.76
C ALA A 180 5.67 9.21 20.36
N LEU A 181 5.69 8.10 21.12
CA LEU A 181 6.92 7.42 21.57
C LEU A 181 7.80 8.18 22.59
N GLY A 182 7.28 9.21 23.28
CA GLY A 182 8.01 9.97 24.31
C GLY A 182 9.17 10.82 23.76
N LYS A 183 9.10 11.14 22.46
CA LYS A 183 10.10 11.90 21.71
C LYS A 183 9.38 12.86 20.79
N ILE A 184 9.95 14.04 20.62
CA ILE A 184 9.53 14.98 19.58
C ILE A 184 10.31 14.64 18.32
N CYS A 185 9.61 14.35 17.22
CA CYS A 185 10.20 14.38 15.90
C CYS A 185 9.56 15.46 15.04
N LEU A 186 10.39 16.21 14.33
CA LEU A 186 9.98 17.19 13.32
C LEU A 186 10.58 16.75 11.98
N HIS A 187 9.73 16.64 10.96
CA HIS A 187 10.07 16.21 9.61
C HIS A 187 11.03 17.19 8.91
N ARG A 188 10.80 18.49 9.11
CA ARG A 188 11.55 19.66 8.61
C ARG A 188 11.43 20.00 7.11
N ASP A 189 11.04 19.08 6.24
CA ASP A 189 10.77 19.36 4.82
C ASP A 189 9.37 18.84 4.39
N VAL A 190 8.32 19.48 4.91
CA VAL A 190 6.92 19.16 4.57
C VAL A 190 6.50 19.94 3.32
N LYS A 191 6.22 19.22 2.22
CA LYS A 191 5.83 19.75 0.91
C LYS A 191 5.08 18.70 0.10
N SER A 192 4.34 19.09 -0.93
CA SER A 192 3.61 18.18 -1.83
C SER A 192 4.50 17.11 -2.48
N ALA A 193 5.73 17.45 -2.89
CA ALA A 193 6.68 16.48 -3.45
C ALA A 193 7.12 15.39 -2.45
N ASN A 194 7.06 15.68 -1.13
CA ASN A 194 7.37 14.71 -0.07
C ASN A 194 6.13 13.98 0.48
N ILE A 195 4.98 14.09 -0.20
CA ILE A 195 3.75 13.36 0.13
C ILE A 195 3.42 12.49 -1.08
N VAL A 196 3.50 11.17 -0.93
CA VAL A 196 3.25 10.21 -2.01
C VAL A 196 1.93 9.49 -1.84
N LEU A 197 1.40 8.99 -2.94
CA LEU A 197 0.14 8.25 -3.01
C LEU A 197 0.44 6.76 -3.27
N CYS A 198 0.28 5.95 -2.23
CA CYS A 198 0.39 4.50 -2.27
C CYS A 198 -0.94 3.84 -2.71
N GLN A 199 -0.92 2.52 -2.89
CA GLN A 199 -2.06 1.71 -3.34
C GLN A 199 -3.35 2.06 -2.58
N GLY A 200 -4.46 2.22 -3.31
CA GLY A 200 -5.73 2.73 -2.77
C GLY A 200 -5.79 4.26 -2.60
N MET A 201 -4.80 5.00 -3.14
CA MET A 201 -4.58 6.44 -2.94
C MET A 201 -4.36 6.80 -1.47
N VAL A 202 -3.65 5.95 -0.72
CA VAL A 202 -3.29 6.23 0.68
C VAL A 202 -2.13 7.24 0.70
N PRO A 203 -2.30 8.42 1.33
CA PRO A 203 -1.25 9.43 1.42
C PRO A 203 -0.17 9.00 2.41
N LYS A 204 1.12 9.13 2.07
CA LYS A 204 2.26 8.84 2.95
C LYS A 204 3.34 9.91 2.85
N LEU A 205 3.87 10.33 4.00
CA LEU A 205 5.01 11.26 4.08
C LEU A 205 6.34 10.52 3.82
N ILE A 206 7.23 11.09 3.01
CA ILE A 206 8.56 10.55 2.62
C ILE A 206 9.71 11.53 2.91
N ASP A 207 10.94 11.02 2.86
CA ASP A 207 12.23 11.76 2.97
C ASP A 207 12.50 12.43 4.33
N CYS A 208 12.53 11.61 5.39
CA CYS A 208 12.95 12.00 6.74
C CYS A 208 14.46 12.37 6.86
N GLY A 209 15.19 12.59 5.77
CA GLY A 209 16.65 12.86 5.78
C GLY A 209 17.04 14.15 6.52
N LEU A 210 16.15 15.16 6.51
CA LEU A 210 16.33 16.43 7.24
C LEU A 210 15.72 16.41 8.65
N SER A 211 15.06 15.33 9.07
CA SER A 211 14.32 15.29 10.32
C SER A 211 15.22 15.34 11.56
N ILE A 212 14.67 15.84 12.66
CA ILE A 212 15.30 15.79 13.99
C ILE A 212 14.45 14.95 14.94
N VAL A 213 15.10 14.19 15.82
CA VAL A 213 14.46 13.39 16.89
C VAL A 213 15.10 13.79 18.21
N VAL A 214 14.30 14.20 19.19
CA VAL A 214 14.77 14.61 20.52
C VAL A 214 13.88 14.02 21.65
N PRO A 215 14.39 13.87 22.88
CA PRO A 215 13.56 13.55 24.04
C PRO A 215 12.49 14.62 24.29
N GLU A 216 11.31 14.22 24.74
CA GLU A 216 10.20 15.13 25.09
C GLU A 216 10.54 16.11 26.24
N SER A 217 11.57 15.81 27.04
CA SER A 217 12.10 16.69 28.09
C SER A 217 12.89 17.90 27.59
N VAL A 218 13.10 18.05 26.28
CA VAL A 218 13.83 19.16 25.66
C VAL A 218 12.87 20.27 25.21
N LYS A 219 13.34 21.53 25.19
CA LYS A 219 12.58 22.72 24.77
C LYS A 219 11.83 22.48 23.45
N THR A 220 10.56 22.88 23.38
CA THR A 220 9.67 22.79 22.20
C THR A 220 10.07 23.67 20.99
N THR A 221 11.20 24.38 21.06
CA THR A 221 11.75 25.19 19.98
C THR A 221 13.27 25.04 19.95
N PHE A 222 13.79 24.72 18.77
CA PHE A 222 15.17 24.33 18.53
C PHE A 222 15.88 25.39 17.70
N THR A 223 17.02 25.88 18.17
CA THR A 223 17.92 26.70 17.33
C THR A 223 18.67 25.78 16.39
N MET A 224 18.55 25.99 15.08
CA MET A 224 19.29 25.24 14.07
C MET A 224 20.66 25.88 13.82
N THR A 225 21.62 25.09 13.36
CA THR A 225 22.94 25.57 12.89
C THR A 225 22.88 26.21 11.51
N SER A 226 21.81 25.97 10.77
CA SER A 226 21.55 26.50 9.43
C SER A 226 20.05 26.45 9.09
N VAL A 227 19.64 27.24 8.11
CA VAL A 227 18.32 27.15 7.49
C VAL A 227 18.33 26.05 6.43
N THR A 228 17.50 25.01 6.59
CA THR A 228 17.38 23.90 5.62
C THR A 228 15.92 23.48 5.47
N GLY A 229 15.46 23.37 4.23
CA GLY A 229 14.10 23.02 3.84
C GLY A 229 13.76 23.64 2.49
N THR A 230 12.60 23.33 1.92
CA THR A 230 12.21 23.82 0.59
C THR A 230 11.63 25.24 0.64
N GLN A 231 12.11 26.11 -0.24
CA GLN A 231 11.63 27.49 -0.40
C GLN A 231 10.13 27.52 -0.75
N GLY A 232 9.41 28.55 -0.28
CA GLY A 232 7.94 28.62 -0.37
C GLY A 232 7.21 27.95 0.81
N TYR A 233 7.71 26.79 1.28
CA TYR A 233 7.12 26.08 2.43
C TYR A 233 7.68 26.53 3.79
N MET A 234 8.94 26.99 3.82
CA MET A 234 9.60 27.45 5.05
C MET A 234 8.96 28.72 5.63
N CYS A 235 8.64 28.71 6.93
CA CYS A 235 7.98 29.86 7.56
C CYS A 235 8.91 31.08 7.73
N PRO A 236 8.42 32.34 7.56
CA PRO A 236 9.26 33.54 7.61
C PRO A 236 10.05 33.73 8.91
N GLN A 237 9.55 33.17 10.02
CA GLN A 237 10.19 33.22 11.33
C GLN A 237 11.36 32.22 11.46
N TYR A 238 11.31 31.07 10.78
CA TYR A 238 12.46 30.16 10.70
C TYR A 238 13.58 30.75 9.83
N LEU A 239 13.22 31.36 8.69
CA LEU A 239 14.18 32.02 7.79
C LEU A 239 14.97 33.14 8.48
N ARG A 240 14.32 33.86 9.40
CA ARG A 240 14.91 34.99 10.14
C ARG A 240 15.70 34.55 11.37
N ASP A 241 15.10 33.72 12.22
CA ASP A 241 15.61 33.44 13.57
C ASP A 241 16.43 32.15 13.66
N GLN A 242 16.41 31.32 12.60
CA GLN A 242 16.91 29.93 12.58
C GLN A 242 16.25 29.01 13.63
N ARG A 243 15.13 29.44 14.24
CA ARG A 243 14.38 28.68 15.24
C ARG A 243 13.30 27.82 14.58
N TYR A 244 13.32 26.52 14.85
CA TYR A 244 12.39 25.53 14.33
C TYR A 244 11.53 24.90 15.45
N SER A 245 10.28 24.56 15.16
CA SER A 245 9.31 24.00 16.13
C SER A 245 8.13 23.31 15.41
N GLU A 246 7.19 22.71 16.17
CA GLU A 246 5.87 22.29 15.66
C GLU A 246 5.20 23.39 14.81
N LYS A 247 5.29 24.65 15.27
CA LYS A 247 4.68 25.80 14.59
C LYS A 247 5.32 26.09 13.23
N SER A 248 6.57 25.68 13.01
CA SER A 248 7.25 25.76 11.72
C SER A 248 6.68 24.72 10.74
N GLU A 249 6.37 23.51 11.22
CA GLU A 249 5.74 22.45 10.40
C GLU A 249 4.27 22.74 10.11
N VAL A 250 3.53 23.27 11.08
CA VAL A 250 2.14 23.74 10.90
C VAL A 250 2.07 24.76 9.76
N HIS A 251 3.06 25.65 9.62
CA HIS A 251 3.13 26.57 8.49
C HIS A 251 3.38 25.84 7.16
N SER A 252 4.39 24.98 7.08
CA SER A 252 4.68 24.21 5.86
C SER A 252 3.51 23.34 5.41
N PHE A 253 2.81 22.71 6.35
CA PHE A 253 1.56 22.00 6.09
C PHE A 253 0.42 22.95 5.67
N GLY A 254 0.33 24.15 6.24
CA GLY A 254 -0.58 25.20 5.79
C GLY A 254 -0.36 25.63 4.34
N VAL A 255 0.88 25.63 3.86
CA VAL A 255 1.20 25.83 2.44
C VAL A 255 0.72 24.64 1.60
N VAL A 256 0.95 23.40 2.03
CA VAL A 256 0.41 22.20 1.36
C VAL A 256 -1.13 22.20 1.31
N LEU A 257 -1.82 22.72 2.33
CA LEU A 257 -3.28 22.93 2.26
C LEU A 257 -3.65 23.88 1.12
N CYS A 258 -2.95 25.01 0.95
CA CYS A 258 -3.17 25.93 -0.17
C CYS A 258 -2.97 25.24 -1.53
N GLU A 259 -1.95 24.39 -1.67
CA GLU A 259 -1.71 23.62 -2.91
C GLU A 259 -2.86 22.64 -3.19
N LEU A 260 -3.33 21.91 -2.19
CA LEU A 260 -4.45 20.96 -2.32
C LEU A 260 -5.78 21.64 -2.65
N ILE A 261 -6.04 22.82 -2.06
CA ILE A 261 -7.25 23.62 -2.30
C ILE A 261 -7.23 24.20 -3.72
N SER A 262 -6.18 24.95 -4.07
CA SER A 262 -6.13 25.78 -5.30
C SER A 262 -5.60 25.06 -6.53
N GLY A 263 -4.86 23.96 -6.35
CA GLY A 263 -4.13 23.30 -7.42
C GLY A 263 -2.83 23.99 -7.85
N LEU A 264 -2.50 25.14 -7.25
CA LEU A 264 -1.31 25.95 -7.54
C LEU A 264 -0.13 25.52 -6.65
N LEU A 265 1.09 25.49 -7.21
CA LEU A 265 2.28 25.12 -6.45
C LEU A 265 2.97 26.33 -5.81
N ALA A 266 3.36 26.17 -4.53
CA ALA A 266 4.08 27.18 -3.75
C ALA A 266 5.50 27.49 -4.27
N GLN A 267 6.05 26.61 -5.11
CA GLN A 267 7.33 26.79 -5.79
C GLN A 267 7.22 27.67 -7.05
N ARG A 268 5.99 27.91 -7.55
CA ARG A 268 5.73 28.70 -8.77
C ARG A 268 5.09 30.06 -8.47
N LEU A 269 4.30 30.15 -7.40
CA LEU A 269 3.50 31.31 -7.00
C LEU A 269 3.56 31.47 -5.47
N ASP A 270 3.57 32.70 -4.95
CA ASP A 270 3.33 32.92 -3.52
C ASP A 270 1.82 32.78 -3.23
N ILE A 271 1.36 31.53 -3.20
CA ILE A 271 -0.01 31.16 -2.80
C ILE A 271 -0.33 31.56 -1.35
N THR A 272 0.69 31.96 -0.56
CA THR A 272 0.46 32.53 0.78
C THR A 272 0.16 34.02 0.72
N ALA A 273 0.56 34.76 -0.32
CA ALA A 273 0.14 36.14 -0.54
C ALA A 273 -1.35 36.18 -0.93
N LEU A 274 -1.71 35.46 -2.00
CA LEU A 274 -3.10 35.27 -2.45
C LEU A 274 -4.03 34.84 -1.30
N LEU A 275 -3.58 33.92 -0.44
CA LEU A 275 -4.34 33.49 0.74
C LEU A 275 -4.57 34.63 1.76
N LYS A 276 -3.59 35.53 1.97
CA LYS A 276 -3.72 36.67 2.90
C LYS A 276 -4.64 37.75 2.34
N GLU A 277 -4.70 37.88 1.02
CA GLU A 277 -5.45 38.90 0.28
C GLU A 277 -6.87 38.44 -0.11
N ASP A 278 -7.27 37.23 0.31
CA ASP A 278 -8.55 36.55 -0.01
C ASP A 278 -8.75 36.19 -1.50
N GLU A 279 -7.67 36.19 -2.29
CA GLU A 279 -7.65 35.87 -3.73
C GLU A 279 -7.39 34.38 -4.04
N LEU A 280 -7.13 33.53 -3.04
CA LEU A 280 -6.85 32.11 -3.28
C LEU A 280 -8.14 31.28 -3.49
N GLU A 281 -8.55 31.16 -4.75
CA GLU A 281 -9.68 30.31 -5.17
C GLU A 281 -9.39 28.79 -5.07
N ALA A 282 -10.46 27.98 -5.18
CA ALA A 282 -10.38 26.52 -5.20
C ALA A 282 -10.22 25.96 -6.63
N ASP A 283 -9.51 24.83 -6.74
CA ASP A 283 -9.21 24.17 -8.01
C ASP A 283 -10.50 23.68 -8.70
N ALA A 284 -10.90 24.35 -9.78
CA ALA A 284 -12.07 23.99 -10.57
C ALA A 284 -11.87 22.73 -11.45
N ARG A 285 -10.63 22.28 -11.67
CA ARG A 285 -10.32 21.10 -12.52
C ARG A 285 -11.06 19.82 -12.10
N PRO A 286 -11.11 19.42 -10.80
CA PRO A 286 -11.88 18.26 -10.34
C PRO A 286 -13.41 18.46 -10.26
N GLY A 287 -13.95 19.60 -10.71
CA GLY A 287 -15.35 19.95 -10.55
C GLY A 287 -15.64 20.76 -9.27
N PRO A 288 -16.93 21.00 -8.95
CA PRO A 288 -17.32 21.91 -7.88
C PRO A 288 -16.98 21.38 -6.49
N TRP A 289 -16.50 22.27 -5.63
CA TRP A 289 -16.29 22.03 -4.19
C TRP A 289 -17.48 22.58 -3.39
N PRO A 290 -17.83 22.00 -2.23
CA PRO A 290 -18.81 22.62 -1.32
C PRO A 290 -18.24 23.92 -0.72
N ASP A 291 -18.95 25.05 -0.84
CA ASP A 291 -18.47 26.36 -0.35
C ASP A 291 -18.07 26.35 1.13
N ALA A 292 -18.86 25.68 1.98
CA ALA A 292 -18.58 25.53 3.40
C ALA A 292 -17.23 24.81 3.66
N LEU A 293 -16.91 23.80 2.85
CA LEU A 293 -15.64 23.09 2.92
C LEU A 293 -14.48 23.98 2.45
N VAL A 294 -14.64 24.68 1.32
CA VAL A 294 -13.61 25.61 0.79
C VAL A 294 -13.30 26.69 1.82
N GLN A 295 -14.31 27.35 2.36
CA GLN A 295 -14.13 28.35 3.41
C GLN A 295 -13.52 27.75 4.68
N GLY A 296 -13.90 26.53 5.07
CA GLY A 296 -13.31 25.81 6.20
C GLY A 296 -11.81 25.58 6.01
N LEU A 297 -11.41 25.06 4.86
CA LEU A 297 -10.03 24.78 4.50
C LEU A 297 -9.19 26.06 4.33
N LEU A 298 -9.72 27.11 3.71
CA LEU A 298 -9.05 28.42 3.59
C LEU A 298 -8.85 29.07 4.96
N ARG A 299 -9.86 29.04 5.86
CA ARG A 299 -9.71 29.51 7.25
C ARG A 299 -8.62 28.73 8.00
N LEU A 300 -8.56 27.41 7.83
CA LEU A 300 -7.53 26.58 8.44
C LEU A 300 -6.13 26.84 7.87
N ALA A 301 -5.99 26.95 6.55
CA ALA A 301 -4.73 27.31 5.88
C ALA A 301 -4.23 28.69 6.32
N LYS A 302 -5.12 29.69 6.42
CA LYS A 302 -4.83 31.01 7.01
C LYS A 302 -4.35 30.91 8.45
N ASN A 303 -5.00 30.09 9.27
CA ASN A 303 -4.58 29.85 10.66
C ASN A 303 -3.19 29.22 10.74
N CYS A 304 -2.88 28.27 9.87
CA CYS A 304 -1.59 27.59 9.79
C CYS A 304 -0.45 28.51 9.32
N THR A 305 -0.68 29.38 8.34
CA THR A 305 0.35 30.19 7.67
C THR A 305 0.65 31.56 8.31
N LYS A 306 0.02 31.90 9.45
CA LYS A 306 0.25 33.20 10.13
C LYS A 306 1.74 33.49 10.41
N ALA A 307 2.14 34.74 10.26
CA ALA A 307 3.54 35.15 10.42
C ALA A 307 4.14 34.79 11.80
N LEU A 308 3.38 35.03 12.89
CA LEU A 308 3.81 34.74 14.27
C LEU A 308 3.52 33.27 14.66
N PRO A 309 4.51 32.50 15.16
CA PRO A 309 4.33 31.10 15.57
C PRO A 309 3.20 30.87 16.57
N ASP A 310 3.09 31.72 17.60
CA ASP A 310 2.12 31.57 18.70
C ASP A 310 0.67 31.82 18.26
N ARG A 311 0.46 32.39 17.06
CA ARG A 311 -0.86 32.59 16.46
C ARG A 311 -1.30 31.41 15.58
N ARG A 312 -0.41 30.46 15.30
CA ARG A 312 -0.69 29.22 14.56
C ARG A 312 -1.28 28.16 15.51
N PRO A 313 -2.18 27.29 15.03
CA PRO A 313 -2.72 26.16 15.81
C PRO A 313 -1.62 25.15 16.21
N GLN A 314 -1.97 24.14 17.02
CA GLN A 314 -1.16 22.92 17.16
C GLN A 314 -1.56 21.93 16.06
N MET A 315 -0.66 21.02 15.68
CA MET A 315 -0.96 20.00 14.66
C MET A 315 -2.12 19.09 15.10
N LEU A 316 -2.26 18.85 16.42
CA LEU A 316 -3.42 18.18 17.00
C LEU A 316 -4.74 18.90 16.71
N THR A 317 -4.75 20.24 16.72
CA THR A 317 -5.93 21.05 16.41
C THR A 317 -6.24 20.99 14.92
N VAL A 318 -5.22 21.17 14.07
CA VAL A 318 -5.32 21.09 12.61
C VAL A 318 -5.89 19.73 12.16
N MET A 319 -5.36 18.64 12.71
CA MET A 319 -5.84 17.28 12.46
C MET A 319 -7.31 17.11 12.87
N ARG A 320 -7.74 17.67 14.01
CA ARG A 320 -9.13 17.61 14.47
C ARG A 320 -10.09 18.43 13.62
N GLU A 321 -9.68 19.62 13.18
CA GLU A 321 -10.48 20.45 12.26
C GLU A 321 -10.66 19.76 10.90
N LEU A 322 -9.59 19.15 10.36
CA LEU A 322 -9.67 18.35 9.13
C LEU A 322 -10.56 17.11 9.28
N MET A 323 -10.47 16.40 10.40
CA MET A 323 -11.36 15.27 10.70
C MET A 323 -12.83 15.70 10.83
N ALA A 324 -13.11 16.89 11.37
CA ALA A 324 -14.47 17.43 11.45
C ALA A 324 -15.02 17.75 10.04
N LEU A 325 -14.28 18.52 9.24
CA LEU A 325 -14.63 18.84 7.85
C LEU A 325 -14.79 17.57 6.99
N GLN A 326 -13.95 16.55 7.21
CA GLN A 326 -14.07 15.26 6.54
C GLN A 326 -15.33 14.51 6.96
N LYS A 327 -15.68 14.49 8.26
CA LYS A 327 -16.92 13.85 8.74
C LYS A 327 -18.19 14.56 8.24
N GLU A 328 -18.11 15.87 8.03
CA GLU A 328 -19.22 16.71 7.55
C GLU A 328 -19.43 16.60 6.02
N HIS A 329 -18.35 16.60 5.24
CA HIS A 329 -18.41 16.66 3.77
C HIS A 329 -18.04 15.36 3.04
N VAL A 330 -17.53 14.34 3.74
CA VAL A 330 -17.20 13.01 3.18
C VAL A 330 -18.00 11.95 3.92
N VAL A 331 -19.26 11.81 3.52
CA VAL A 331 -20.00 10.55 3.73
C VAL A 331 -19.17 9.42 3.11
N VAL A 332 -19.03 8.31 3.82
CA VAL A 332 -18.36 7.11 3.29
C VAL A 332 -19.26 6.50 2.21
N GLN A 333 -19.08 6.94 0.98
CA GLN A 333 -19.60 6.24 -0.19
C GLN A 333 -18.78 4.96 -0.42
N PRO A 334 -19.36 3.92 -1.04
CA PRO A 334 -18.60 2.84 -1.65
C PRO A 334 -17.55 3.37 -2.62
N GLU A 335 -16.56 2.55 -2.97
CA GLU A 335 -15.50 2.92 -3.91
C GLU A 335 -16.10 3.44 -5.21
N SER A 336 -15.82 4.71 -5.54
CA SER A 336 -16.63 5.45 -6.51
C SER A 336 -16.31 5.08 -7.97
N ASP A 337 -17.29 5.26 -8.85
CA ASP A 337 -17.21 5.03 -10.30
C ASP A 337 -15.93 5.57 -10.97
N LEU A 338 -15.36 6.65 -10.43
CA LEU A 338 -14.13 7.25 -10.95
C LEU A 338 -12.92 6.34 -10.76
N GLN A 339 -12.87 5.59 -9.66
CA GLN A 339 -11.80 4.62 -9.38
C GLN A 339 -11.99 3.34 -10.22
N LEU A 340 -13.24 2.96 -10.51
CA LEU A 340 -13.56 1.91 -11.48
C LEU A 340 -13.08 2.32 -12.89
N LYS A 341 -13.45 3.53 -13.34
CA LYS A 341 -13.05 4.10 -14.65
C LYS A 341 -11.55 4.39 -14.78
N GLN A 342 -10.85 4.62 -13.66
CA GLN A 342 -9.38 4.67 -13.63
C GLN A 342 -8.78 3.27 -13.87
N ASN A 343 -9.31 2.23 -13.23
CA ASN A 343 -8.85 0.85 -13.45
C ASN A 343 -9.13 0.37 -14.90
N GLU A 344 -10.30 0.66 -15.45
CA GLU A 344 -10.67 0.37 -16.84
C GLU A 344 -9.66 0.99 -17.83
N ARG A 345 -9.39 2.31 -17.71
CA ARG A 345 -8.39 3.00 -18.54
C ARG A 345 -6.96 2.47 -18.35
N LEU A 346 -6.61 2.02 -17.15
CA LEU A 346 -5.31 1.42 -16.88
C LEU A 346 -5.16 0.07 -17.61
N GLN A 347 -6.24 -0.71 -17.70
CA GLN A 347 -6.28 -1.97 -18.46
C GLN A 347 -6.17 -1.72 -19.97
N GLU A 348 -6.90 -0.73 -20.52
CA GLU A 348 -6.78 -0.32 -21.93
C GLU A 348 -5.35 0.11 -22.31
N HIS A 349 -4.70 0.91 -21.45
CA HIS A 349 -3.32 1.34 -21.67
C HIS A 349 -2.31 0.18 -21.61
N LEU A 350 -2.47 -0.74 -20.64
CA LEU A 350 -1.65 -1.95 -20.55
C LEU A 350 -1.80 -2.88 -21.76
N GLN A 351 -2.99 -2.95 -22.37
CA GLN A 351 -3.17 -3.72 -23.61
C GLN A 351 -2.51 -3.02 -24.81
N THR A 352 -2.62 -1.70 -24.93
CA THR A 352 -1.96 -0.94 -26.00
C THR A 352 -0.44 -1.15 -26.00
N LEU A 353 0.18 -1.18 -24.81
CA LEU A 353 1.61 -1.46 -24.64
C LEU A 353 2.00 -2.89 -25.06
N ARG A 354 1.16 -3.90 -24.79
CA ARG A 354 1.40 -5.28 -25.27
C ARG A 354 1.46 -5.33 -26.80
N ASP A 355 0.54 -4.64 -27.46
CA ASP A 355 0.45 -4.63 -28.92
C ASP A 355 1.65 -3.91 -29.58
N GLU A 356 2.24 -2.92 -28.90
CA GLU A 356 3.50 -2.29 -29.31
C GLU A 356 4.72 -3.22 -29.16
N PHE A 357 4.82 -3.95 -28.04
CA PHE A 357 5.89 -4.94 -27.85
C PHE A 357 5.84 -6.04 -28.91
N ALA A 358 4.65 -6.56 -29.23
CA ALA A 358 4.46 -7.53 -30.31
C ALA A 358 4.99 -7.00 -31.66
N ARG A 359 4.60 -5.77 -32.05
CA ARG A 359 5.11 -5.14 -33.29
C ARG A 359 6.64 -5.02 -33.32
N ARG A 360 7.29 -4.83 -32.17
CA ARG A 360 8.75 -4.68 -32.07
C ARG A 360 9.51 -6.00 -32.18
N ILE A 361 8.90 -7.11 -31.76
CA ILE A 361 9.46 -8.47 -31.91
C ILE A 361 9.54 -8.85 -33.40
N ASN A 362 8.43 -8.72 -34.13
CA ASN A 362 8.36 -9.03 -35.56
C ASN A 362 9.39 -8.24 -36.41
N GLN A 363 9.75 -7.02 -35.99
CA GLN A 363 10.79 -6.22 -36.66
C GLN A 363 12.21 -6.78 -36.48
N LEU A 364 12.49 -7.47 -35.37
CA LEU A 364 13.79 -8.08 -35.09
C LEU A 364 13.93 -9.45 -35.76
N GLU A 365 12.85 -10.24 -35.79
CA GLU A 365 12.80 -11.52 -36.51
C GLU A 365 13.13 -11.36 -37.99
N HIS A 366 12.54 -10.35 -38.65
CA HIS A 366 12.82 -10.02 -40.05
C HIS A 366 14.29 -9.62 -40.32
N ALA A 367 14.99 -9.05 -39.33
CA ALA A 367 16.40 -8.69 -39.46
C ALA A 367 17.33 -9.90 -39.30
N LEU A 368 16.91 -10.91 -38.53
CA LEU A 368 17.69 -12.14 -38.29
C LEU A 368 17.74 -13.04 -39.54
N ALA A 369 16.60 -13.23 -40.21
CA ALA A 369 16.48 -14.08 -41.40
C ALA A 369 17.43 -13.68 -42.56
N GLY A 370 17.78 -12.39 -42.67
CA GLY A 370 18.73 -11.90 -43.68
C GLY A 370 20.18 -12.37 -43.46
N VAL A 371 20.54 -12.77 -42.22
CA VAL A 371 21.88 -13.27 -41.87
C VAL A 371 21.99 -14.77 -42.14
N GLU A 372 20.91 -15.53 -41.93
CA GLU A 372 20.89 -16.99 -42.09
C GLU A 372 21.01 -17.42 -43.56
N HIS A 373 20.45 -16.63 -44.49
CA HIS A 373 20.53 -16.93 -45.93
C HIS A 373 21.98 -17.01 -46.45
N GLN A 374 22.88 -16.16 -45.96
CA GLN A 374 24.29 -16.13 -46.36
C GLN A 374 25.10 -17.35 -45.89
N ARG A 375 24.56 -18.12 -44.93
CA ARG A 375 25.21 -19.34 -44.42
C ARG A 375 24.86 -20.58 -45.25
N ALA A 376 23.63 -20.66 -45.76
CA ALA A 376 23.11 -21.86 -46.44
C ALA A 376 23.86 -22.19 -47.74
N GLU A 377 24.35 -21.18 -48.48
CA GLU A 377 25.07 -21.37 -49.75
C GLU A 377 26.41 -22.11 -49.58
N ALA A 378 27.02 -22.05 -48.38
CA ALA A 378 28.30 -22.69 -48.10
C ALA A 378 28.19 -24.21 -47.81
N GLU A 379 27.05 -24.69 -47.32
CA GLU A 379 26.87 -26.09 -46.90
C GLU A 379 26.49 -27.03 -48.07
N GLN A 380 25.87 -26.50 -49.14
CA GLN A 380 25.37 -27.32 -50.26
C GLN A 380 26.47 -28.01 -51.10
N ALA A 381 27.70 -27.48 -51.11
CA ALA A 381 28.79 -28.01 -51.93
C ALA A 381 29.35 -29.38 -51.46
N MET A 382 28.98 -29.84 -50.25
CA MET A 382 29.71 -30.93 -49.56
C MET A 382 29.04 -32.31 -49.61
N LEU A 383 27.76 -32.42 -50.01
CA LEU A 383 26.94 -33.61 -49.74
C LEU A 383 26.74 -34.57 -50.93
N ALA A 384 27.27 -34.27 -52.11
CA ALA A 384 26.85 -34.90 -53.37
C ALA A 384 27.46 -36.30 -53.70
N GLN A 385 28.01 -37.05 -52.73
CA GLN A 385 28.99 -38.12 -53.03
C GLN A 385 28.65 -39.57 -52.57
N GLU A 386 27.63 -39.84 -51.74
CA GLU A 386 27.51 -41.16 -51.06
C GLU A 386 26.08 -41.78 -50.91
N ALA A 387 25.57 -42.55 -51.89
CA ALA A 387 24.45 -43.49 -51.70
C ALA A 387 24.26 -44.53 -52.84
N ALA A 388 24.05 -45.82 -52.52
CA ALA A 388 23.53 -46.86 -53.45
C ALA A 388 23.09 -48.18 -52.73
N GLU A 389 21.83 -48.34 -52.31
CA GLU A 389 21.27 -49.61 -51.77
C GLU A 389 19.72 -49.59 -51.59
N ALA A 390 18.92 -49.82 -52.65
CA ALA A 390 17.56 -49.24 -52.77
C ALA A 390 16.30 -50.11 -52.47
N ARG A 391 15.17 -49.44 -52.15
CA ARG A 391 13.79 -49.93 -51.90
C ARG A 391 12.73 -48.90 -52.35
N THR A 392 11.60 -49.37 -52.89
CA THR A 392 10.52 -48.53 -53.42
C THR A 392 9.63 -47.87 -52.36
N CYS A 393 9.49 -46.54 -52.39
CA CYS A 393 8.63 -45.75 -51.49
C CYS A 393 7.14 -45.81 -51.88
N CYS A 394 6.23 -45.98 -50.92
CA CYS A 394 4.78 -46.10 -51.17
C CYS A 394 4.06 -44.79 -51.57
N VAL A 395 4.74 -43.63 -51.52
CA VAL A 395 4.16 -42.33 -51.88
C VAL A 395 4.70 -41.79 -53.21
N CYS A 396 6.03 -41.77 -53.41
CA CYS A 396 6.63 -41.33 -54.68
C CYS A 396 6.92 -42.45 -55.67
N TYR A 397 6.84 -43.73 -55.26
CA TYR A 397 7.19 -44.90 -56.06
C TYR A 397 8.66 -44.95 -56.55
N GLU A 398 9.53 -44.17 -55.92
CA GLU A 398 10.98 -44.15 -56.19
C GLU A 398 11.73 -45.17 -55.34
N ASP A 399 12.76 -45.79 -55.91
CA ASP A 399 13.70 -46.67 -55.21
C ASP A 399 14.76 -45.84 -54.45
N VAL A 400 14.55 -45.64 -53.14
CA VAL A 400 15.45 -44.89 -52.24
C VAL A 400 16.28 -45.84 -51.37
N THR A 401 17.42 -45.41 -50.81
CA THR A 401 18.26 -46.37 -50.08
C THR A 401 17.72 -46.75 -48.69
N LEU A 402 18.08 -47.94 -48.18
CA LEU A 402 17.57 -48.47 -46.90
C LEU A 402 17.94 -47.63 -45.66
N LYS A 403 18.93 -46.75 -45.76
CA LYS A 403 19.20 -45.69 -44.77
C LYS A 403 18.20 -44.53 -44.86
N ASP A 404 17.70 -44.24 -46.07
CA ASP A 404 16.89 -43.08 -46.45
C ASP A 404 15.37 -43.38 -46.46
N GLY A 405 14.89 -44.25 -45.56
CA GLY A 405 13.47 -44.52 -45.39
C GLY A 405 13.10 -45.23 -44.08
N VAL A 406 11.79 -45.42 -43.87
CA VAL A 406 11.19 -46.08 -42.70
C VAL A 406 10.09 -47.07 -43.10
N ASP A 407 10.03 -48.22 -42.42
CA ASP A 407 8.88 -49.13 -42.48
C ASP A 407 7.78 -48.67 -41.52
N CYS A 408 6.51 -48.93 -41.86
CA CYS A 408 5.35 -48.60 -41.03
C CYS A 408 5.31 -49.42 -39.73
N PRO A 409 4.83 -48.87 -38.59
CA PRO A 409 4.68 -49.62 -37.33
C PRO A 409 3.74 -50.84 -37.38
N SER A 410 2.97 -51.05 -38.46
CA SER A 410 2.22 -52.31 -38.67
C SER A 410 3.09 -53.49 -39.13
N GLY A 411 4.33 -53.25 -39.57
CA GLY A 411 5.23 -54.26 -40.13
C GLY A 411 4.93 -54.63 -41.60
N GLU A 412 3.97 -53.96 -42.25
CA GLU A 412 3.64 -54.16 -43.65
C GLU A 412 4.69 -53.51 -44.58
N ALA A 413 5.44 -54.34 -45.31
CA ALA A 413 6.48 -53.88 -46.24
C ALA A 413 5.96 -52.99 -47.40
N GLN A 414 4.65 -53.05 -47.70
CA GLN A 414 3.98 -52.17 -48.66
C GLN A 414 3.79 -50.72 -48.16
N HIS A 415 4.07 -50.46 -46.87
CA HIS A 415 3.98 -49.14 -46.25
C HIS A 415 5.38 -48.56 -45.90
N PHE A 416 6.40 -48.88 -46.71
CA PHE A 416 7.73 -48.26 -46.63
C PHE A 416 7.71 -46.84 -47.22
N LEU A 417 8.25 -45.87 -46.48
CA LEU A 417 8.21 -44.45 -46.83
C LEU A 417 9.62 -43.86 -46.82
N CYS A 418 10.05 -43.22 -47.92
CA CYS A 418 11.35 -42.54 -47.96
C CYS A 418 11.39 -41.35 -46.98
N THR A 419 12.57 -40.99 -46.50
CA THR A 419 12.75 -39.86 -45.56
C THR A 419 12.23 -38.56 -46.16
N THR A 420 12.42 -38.32 -47.46
CA THR A 420 11.83 -37.18 -48.17
C THR A 420 10.31 -37.15 -48.06
N CYS A 421 9.61 -38.27 -48.32
CA CYS A 421 8.15 -38.33 -48.21
C CYS A 421 7.65 -38.31 -46.76
N LEU A 422 8.43 -38.85 -45.81
CA LEU A 422 8.16 -38.75 -44.36
C LEU A 422 8.26 -37.31 -43.87
N GLU A 423 9.27 -36.56 -44.33
CA GLU A 423 9.40 -35.12 -44.07
C GLU A 423 8.33 -34.31 -44.79
N SER A 424 8.02 -34.59 -46.05
CA SER A 424 6.90 -33.95 -46.76
C SER A 424 5.56 -34.19 -46.06
N HIS A 425 5.31 -35.38 -45.52
CA HIS A 425 4.12 -35.67 -44.72
C HIS A 425 4.10 -34.88 -43.41
N LEU A 426 5.24 -34.80 -42.70
CA LEU A 426 5.40 -33.97 -41.50
C LEU A 426 5.20 -32.47 -41.79
N ASN A 427 5.66 -31.98 -42.95
CA ASN A 427 5.50 -30.61 -43.40
C ASN A 427 4.03 -30.29 -43.74
N ALA A 428 3.35 -31.15 -44.50
CA ALA A 428 1.93 -31.00 -44.80
C ALA A 428 1.06 -30.99 -43.52
N LEU A 429 1.36 -31.87 -42.57
CA LEU A 429 0.72 -31.86 -41.25
C LEU A 429 1.04 -30.60 -40.44
N ALA A 430 2.17 -29.93 -40.68
CA ALA A 430 2.50 -28.65 -40.03
C ALA A 430 1.64 -27.50 -40.56
N GLU A 431 1.26 -27.51 -41.84
CA GLU A 431 0.33 -26.54 -42.43
C GLU A 431 -1.10 -26.70 -41.88
N GLU A 432 -1.55 -27.92 -41.59
CA GLU A 432 -2.82 -28.19 -40.87
C GLU A 432 -2.82 -27.72 -39.41
N GLY A 433 -1.65 -27.37 -38.87
CA GLY A 433 -1.45 -26.98 -37.48
C GLY A 433 -1.45 -28.15 -36.48
N PRO A 434 -1.15 -27.86 -35.20
CA PRO A 434 -1.06 -28.85 -34.13
C PRO A 434 -2.45 -29.27 -33.62
N THR A 435 -3.03 -30.31 -34.22
CA THR A 435 -4.31 -30.86 -33.79
C THR A 435 -4.20 -31.69 -32.51
N ALA A 436 -5.20 -31.61 -31.62
CA ALA A 436 -5.24 -32.36 -30.36
C ALA A 436 -5.37 -33.88 -30.55
N ARG A 437 -5.78 -34.34 -31.75
CA ARG A 437 -5.84 -35.76 -32.10
C ARG A 437 -4.42 -36.34 -32.03
N ASN A 438 -4.25 -37.38 -31.21
CA ASN A 438 -2.99 -38.12 -31.05
C ASN A 438 -1.80 -37.27 -30.52
N ARG A 439 -2.08 -36.15 -29.82
CA ARG A 439 -1.09 -35.28 -29.16
C ARG A 439 0.08 -34.85 -30.08
N GLY A 440 -0.22 -34.50 -31.32
CA GLY A 440 0.77 -34.03 -32.29
C GLY A 440 1.74 -35.09 -32.84
N ARG A 441 1.60 -36.37 -32.48
CA ARG A 441 2.49 -37.47 -32.92
C ARG A 441 2.24 -37.85 -34.39
N LEU A 442 3.30 -38.26 -35.09
CA LEU A 442 3.28 -38.55 -36.53
C LEU A 442 2.77 -39.97 -36.80
N GLN A 443 1.87 -40.13 -37.77
CA GLN A 443 1.27 -41.43 -38.13
C GLN A 443 1.63 -41.84 -39.56
N CYS A 444 1.27 -43.06 -39.96
CA CYS A 444 1.41 -43.52 -41.34
C CYS A 444 0.45 -42.74 -42.27
N PRO A 445 0.90 -42.20 -43.41
CA PRO A 445 0.04 -41.44 -44.32
C PRO A 445 -0.96 -42.30 -45.12
N MET A 446 -0.85 -43.63 -45.07
CA MET A 446 -1.63 -44.51 -45.94
C MET A 446 -3.13 -44.54 -45.55
N PRO A 447 -4.06 -44.20 -46.47
CA PRO A 447 -5.49 -44.21 -46.17
C PRO A 447 -6.01 -45.55 -45.65
N GLY A 448 -6.74 -45.52 -44.55
CA GLY A 448 -7.28 -46.73 -43.88
C GLY A 448 -6.29 -47.43 -42.93
N CYS A 449 -5.03 -47.00 -42.87
CA CYS A 449 -4.07 -47.56 -41.91
C CYS A 449 -4.44 -47.21 -40.47
N VAL A 450 -4.53 -48.23 -39.61
CA VAL A 450 -4.85 -48.11 -38.16
C VAL A 450 -3.63 -48.27 -37.26
N ALA A 451 -2.41 -48.14 -37.82
CA ALA A 451 -1.16 -48.27 -37.08
C ALA A 451 -1.02 -47.19 -35.99
N PRO A 452 -0.31 -47.50 -34.88
CA PRO A 452 0.08 -46.48 -33.91
C PRO A 452 1.02 -45.45 -34.55
N ALA A 453 1.18 -44.31 -33.89
CA ALA A 453 2.16 -43.30 -34.29
C ALA A 453 3.58 -43.87 -34.31
N TYR A 454 4.43 -43.35 -35.21
CA TYR A 454 5.83 -43.75 -35.30
C TYR A 454 6.57 -43.52 -33.97
N PRO A 455 7.41 -44.46 -33.50
CA PRO A 455 8.18 -44.28 -32.28
C PRO A 455 9.16 -43.10 -32.39
N ASP A 456 9.23 -42.25 -31.36
CA ASP A 456 10.09 -41.04 -31.38
C ASP A 456 11.56 -41.38 -31.62
N ALA A 457 12.04 -42.49 -31.07
CA ALA A 457 13.41 -42.97 -31.25
C ALA A 457 13.71 -43.42 -32.70
N LEU A 458 12.70 -43.86 -33.47
CA LEU A 458 12.86 -44.17 -34.90
C LEU A 458 12.90 -42.87 -35.72
N LEU A 459 12.02 -41.92 -35.40
CA LEU A 459 12.01 -40.60 -36.06
C LEU A 459 13.30 -39.83 -35.80
N ALA A 460 13.85 -39.89 -34.58
CA ALA A 460 15.14 -39.28 -34.20
C ALA A 460 16.35 -39.83 -34.98
N GLN A 461 16.25 -41.04 -35.54
CA GLN A 461 17.31 -41.69 -36.32
C GLN A 461 17.17 -41.47 -37.84
N ARG A 462 16.05 -40.91 -38.31
CA ARG A 462 15.62 -40.98 -39.72
C ARG A 462 15.16 -39.65 -40.29
N LEU A 463 14.60 -38.76 -39.48
CA LEU A 463 14.36 -37.38 -39.87
C LEU A 463 15.69 -36.60 -39.81
N SER A 464 15.84 -35.60 -40.68
CA SER A 464 16.89 -34.57 -40.50
C SER A 464 16.74 -33.89 -39.14
N ALA A 465 17.83 -33.33 -38.60
CA ALA A 465 17.78 -32.61 -37.31
C ALA A 465 16.72 -31.51 -37.31
N ALA A 466 16.55 -30.79 -38.43
CA ALA A 466 15.53 -29.75 -38.59
C ALA A 466 14.10 -30.32 -38.67
N ALA A 467 13.87 -31.48 -39.29
CA ALA A 467 12.56 -32.14 -39.25
C ALA A 467 12.24 -32.73 -37.87
N TYR A 468 13.21 -33.36 -37.20
CA TYR A 468 13.02 -33.86 -35.85
C TYR A 468 12.77 -32.73 -34.83
N GLN A 469 13.46 -31.59 -34.96
CA GLN A 469 13.16 -30.39 -34.18
C GLN A 469 11.75 -29.84 -34.44
N ARG A 470 11.29 -29.80 -35.70
CA ARG A 470 9.90 -29.42 -36.04
C ARG A 470 8.87 -30.40 -35.46
N TYR A 471 9.15 -31.70 -35.50
CA TYR A 471 8.34 -32.74 -34.85
C TYR A 471 8.27 -32.57 -33.33
N GLN A 472 9.41 -32.33 -32.67
CA GLN A 472 9.46 -32.05 -31.23
C GLN A 472 8.73 -30.74 -30.88
N GLY A 473 8.89 -29.68 -31.68
CA GLY A 473 8.19 -28.41 -31.52
C GLY A 473 6.66 -28.55 -31.61
N ARG A 474 6.16 -29.38 -32.55
CA ARG A 474 4.73 -29.72 -32.66
C ARG A 474 4.19 -30.36 -31.38
N ILE A 475 4.92 -31.34 -30.82
CA ILE A 475 4.53 -32.01 -29.56
C ILE A 475 4.61 -31.05 -28.37
N PHE A 476 5.68 -30.25 -28.29
CA PHE A 476 5.89 -29.29 -27.22
C PHE A 476 4.77 -28.23 -27.20
N HIS A 477 4.43 -27.66 -28.37
CA HIS A 477 3.39 -26.64 -28.48
C HIS A 477 2.00 -27.18 -28.09
N VAL A 478 1.63 -28.41 -28.47
CA VAL A 478 0.40 -29.05 -27.97
C VAL A 478 0.42 -29.11 -26.44
N ARG A 479 1.55 -29.52 -25.84
CA ARG A 479 1.66 -29.67 -24.38
C ARG A 479 1.73 -28.34 -23.64
N GLU A 480 2.27 -27.30 -24.27
CA GLU A 480 2.30 -25.92 -23.78
C GLU A 480 0.89 -25.32 -23.75
N VAL A 481 0.11 -25.49 -24.83
CA VAL A 481 -1.30 -25.05 -24.89
C VAL A 481 -2.17 -25.82 -23.88
N GLU A 482 -1.98 -27.14 -23.74
CA GLU A 482 -2.61 -27.93 -22.66
C GLU A 482 -2.28 -27.35 -21.27
N LEU A 483 -0.99 -27.13 -20.97
CA LEU A 483 -0.53 -26.67 -19.66
C LEU A 483 -0.97 -25.24 -19.33
N VAL A 484 -0.97 -24.33 -20.30
CA VAL A 484 -1.46 -22.95 -20.12
C VAL A 484 -2.98 -22.94 -19.86
N ALA A 485 -3.75 -23.80 -20.54
CA ALA A 485 -5.17 -23.95 -20.26
C ALA A 485 -5.43 -24.53 -18.85
N GLU A 486 -4.71 -25.59 -18.46
CA GLU A 486 -4.75 -26.18 -17.11
C GLU A 486 -4.42 -25.13 -16.03
N LEU A 487 -3.37 -24.32 -16.23
CA LEU A 487 -2.91 -23.32 -15.26
C LEU A 487 -3.89 -22.14 -15.12
N ASN A 488 -4.43 -21.63 -16.23
CA ASN A 488 -5.43 -20.57 -16.23
C ASN A 488 -6.72 -21.03 -15.51
N GLN A 489 -7.19 -22.26 -15.78
CA GLN A 489 -8.36 -22.82 -15.11
C GLN A 489 -8.16 -22.95 -13.59
N GLN A 490 -6.97 -23.35 -13.14
CA GLN A 490 -6.62 -23.39 -11.72
C GLN A 490 -6.57 -21.99 -11.08
N PHE A 491 -6.01 -21.01 -11.79
CA PHE A 491 -5.93 -19.62 -11.33
C PHE A 491 -7.33 -18.99 -11.18
N ASP A 492 -8.20 -19.13 -12.18
CA ASP A 492 -9.58 -18.63 -12.13
C ASP A 492 -10.38 -19.29 -11.00
N ALA A 493 -10.22 -20.59 -10.79
CA ALA A 493 -10.87 -21.32 -9.70
C ALA A 493 -10.36 -20.92 -8.30
N GLU A 494 -9.11 -20.47 -8.16
CA GLU A 494 -8.56 -19.89 -6.92
C GLU A 494 -9.03 -18.44 -6.72
N LEU A 495 -9.04 -17.63 -7.77
CA LEU A 495 -9.51 -16.25 -7.74
C LEU A 495 -10.99 -16.17 -7.35
N GLN A 496 -11.86 -17.00 -7.95
CA GLN A 496 -13.28 -17.07 -7.60
C GLN A 496 -13.48 -17.48 -6.14
N ARG A 497 -12.72 -18.46 -5.63
CA ARG A 497 -12.79 -18.87 -4.21
C ARG A 497 -12.37 -17.75 -3.25
N ARG A 498 -11.32 -16.97 -3.59
CA ARG A 498 -10.89 -15.81 -2.78
C ARG A 498 -11.89 -14.66 -2.81
N VAL A 499 -12.48 -14.37 -3.97
CA VAL A 499 -13.53 -13.33 -4.09
C VAL A 499 -14.76 -13.72 -3.27
N ALA A 500 -15.22 -14.98 -3.34
CA ALA A 500 -16.33 -15.47 -2.52
C ALA A 500 -16.06 -15.37 -1.01
N GLN A 501 -14.85 -15.76 -0.56
CA GLN A 501 -14.44 -15.62 0.84
C GLN A 501 -14.41 -14.15 1.30
N ALA A 502 -13.89 -13.23 0.48
CA ALA A 502 -13.84 -11.80 0.80
C ALA A 502 -15.25 -11.18 0.87
N GLN A 503 -16.15 -11.55 -0.04
CA GLN A 503 -17.55 -11.09 -0.02
C GLN A 503 -18.30 -11.57 1.23
N GLU A 504 -18.08 -12.82 1.66
CA GLU A 504 -18.72 -13.37 2.85
C GLU A 504 -18.16 -12.74 4.14
N GLN A 505 -16.85 -12.55 4.24
CA GLN A 505 -16.23 -11.80 5.34
C GLN A 505 -16.75 -10.35 5.43
N ALA A 506 -16.93 -9.68 4.28
CA ALA A 506 -17.48 -8.33 4.24
C ALA A 506 -18.95 -8.26 4.70
N ARG A 507 -19.77 -9.28 4.39
CA ARG A 507 -21.14 -9.40 4.90
C ARG A 507 -21.18 -9.57 6.42
N GLN A 508 -20.40 -10.53 6.94
CA GLN A 508 -20.35 -10.82 8.37
C GLN A 508 -19.85 -9.60 9.18
N GLU A 509 -18.87 -8.87 8.66
CA GLU A 509 -18.39 -7.63 9.28
C GLU A 509 -19.43 -6.49 9.23
N LEU A 510 -20.21 -6.38 8.14
CA LEU A 510 -21.30 -5.40 8.05
C LEU A 510 -22.44 -5.71 9.03
N GLU A 511 -22.83 -6.98 9.14
CA GLU A 511 -23.85 -7.43 10.08
C GLU A 511 -23.40 -7.22 11.53
N ARG A 512 -22.16 -7.58 11.87
CA ARG A 512 -21.55 -7.32 13.18
C ARG A 512 -21.58 -5.83 13.54
N ARG A 513 -21.18 -4.95 12.61
CA ARG A 513 -21.25 -3.49 12.80
C ARG A 513 -22.68 -2.97 12.99
N SER A 514 -23.67 -3.58 12.34
CA SER A 514 -25.09 -3.23 12.53
C SER A 514 -25.56 -3.59 13.94
N GLN A 515 -25.21 -4.79 14.42
CA GLN A 515 -25.50 -5.25 15.79
C GLN A 515 -24.78 -4.39 16.84
N ASP A 516 -23.48 -4.14 16.69
CA ASP A 516 -22.71 -3.22 17.55
C ASP A 516 -23.37 -1.83 17.61
N ALA A 517 -23.75 -1.25 16.46
CA ALA A 517 -24.42 0.04 16.39
C ALA A 517 -25.83 0.05 17.02
N GLN A 518 -26.51 -1.10 17.10
CA GLN A 518 -27.75 -1.23 17.86
C GLN A 518 -27.48 -1.26 19.37
N VAL A 519 -26.53 -2.10 19.83
CA VAL A 519 -26.11 -2.16 21.24
C VAL A 519 -25.64 -0.80 21.76
N GLN A 520 -24.82 -0.07 20.99
CA GLN A 520 -24.37 1.29 21.36
C GLN A 520 -25.52 2.28 21.56
N ARG A 521 -26.58 2.23 20.73
CA ARG A 521 -27.75 3.11 20.88
C ARG A 521 -28.52 2.84 22.18
N HIS A 522 -28.66 1.57 22.56
CA HIS A 522 -29.32 1.19 23.82
C HIS A 522 -28.44 1.51 25.06
N HIS A 523 -27.12 1.31 24.97
CA HIS A 523 -26.16 1.73 26.00
C HIS A 523 -26.21 3.25 26.22
N GLN A 524 -26.16 4.04 25.14
CA GLN A 524 -26.27 5.50 25.21
C GLN A 524 -27.61 5.94 25.83
N TYR A 525 -28.74 5.35 25.40
CA TYR A 525 -30.05 5.64 25.99
C TYR A 525 -30.08 5.38 27.50
N ILE A 526 -29.58 4.23 27.96
CA ILE A 526 -29.51 3.90 29.39
C ILE A 526 -28.69 4.98 30.13
N ARG A 527 -27.48 5.26 29.66
CA ARG A 527 -26.55 6.21 30.28
C ARG A 527 -27.12 7.63 30.37
N GLU A 528 -27.65 8.15 29.28
CA GLU A 528 -28.17 9.52 29.20
C GLU A 528 -29.55 9.66 29.85
N GLN A 529 -30.50 8.78 29.54
CA GLN A 529 -31.92 8.96 29.90
C GLN A 529 -32.32 8.28 31.22
N ILE A 530 -31.51 7.34 31.72
CA ILE A 530 -31.81 6.60 32.96
C ILE A 530 -30.79 6.88 34.08
N LEU A 531 -29.49 6.77 33.79
CA LEU A 531 -28.45 6.87 34.81
C LEU A 531 -28.22 8.32 35.25
N THR A 532 -28.24 9.25 34.29
CA THR A 532 -28.30 10.70 34.58
C THR A 532 -29.62 11.04 35.26
N LEU A 533 -29.60 12.02 36.17
CA LEU A 533 -30.82 12.60 36.74
C LEU A 533 -31.20 13.81 35.88
N GLN A 534 -32.40 13.79 35.29
CA GLN A 534 -32.90 14.85 34.41
C GLN A 534 -34.27 15.34 34.86
N CYS A 535 -34.60 16.59 34.53
CA CYS A 535 -35.95 17.12 34.69
C CYS A 535 -36.92 16.45 33.70
N PRO A 536 -38.05 15.87 34.15
CA PRO A 536 -39.00 15.15 33.30
C PRO A 536 -39.71 16.04 32.27
N ARG A 537 -39.71 17.38 32.45
CA ARG A 537 -40.37 18.33 31.54
C ARG A 537 -39.48 18.81 30.38
N CYS A 538 -38.16 18.84 30.56
CA CYS A 538 -37.27 19.50 29.58
C CYS A 538 -35.90 18.85 29.37
N GLY A 539 -35.65 17.66 29.93
CA GLY A 539 -34.38 16.92 29.75
C GLY A 539 -33.15 17.58 30.37
N GLN A 540 -33.31 18.69 31.09
CA GLN A 540 -32.19 19.38 31.74
C GLN A 540 -31.58 18.47 32.82
N ALA A 541 -30.31 18.11 32.67
CA ALA A 541 -29.55 17.39 33.67
C ALA A 541 -29.46 18.18 34.98
N PHE A 542 -29.50 17.45 36.10
CA PHE A 542 -29.53 17.95 37.47
C PHE A 542 -28.25 17.48 38.19
N PHE A 543 -27.56 18.39 38.87
CA PHE A 543 -26.19 18.17 39.36
C PHE A 543 -26.06 18.25 40.89
N ASP A 544 -26.75 19.20 41.52
CA ASP A 544 -26.52 19.57 42.93
C ASP A 544 -27.73 19.18 43.82
N PHE A 545 -27.49 18.63 45.02
CA PHE A 545 -28.56 18.22 45.94
C PHE A 545 -28.65 19.13 47.16
N ASP A 546 -29.64 20.02 47.16
CA ASP A 546 -29.86 21.05 48.20
C ASP A 546 -30.52 20.51 49.50
N GLY A 547 -30.45 19.21 49.75
CA GLY A 547 -31.06 18.58 50.93
C GLY A 547 -32.57 18.29 50.85
N CYS A 548 -33.26 18.67 49.76
CA CYS A 548 -34.70 18.41 49.58
C CYS A 548 -34.98 17.40 48.45
N PHE A 549 -35.92 16.47 48.65
CA PHE A 549 -36.31 15.47 47.65
C PHE A 549 -37.38 15.97 46.65
N ALA A 550 -37.91 17.18 46.85
CA ALA A 550 -38.74 17.92 45.89
C ALA A 550 -37.85 18.79 44.99
N LEU A 551 -37.28 18.17 43.96
CA LEU A 551 -36.29 18.80 43.09
C LEU A 551 -36.95 19.84 42.18
N THR A 552 -36.34 21.01 42.02
CA THR A 552 -36.83 22.05 41.10
C THR A 552 -35.86 22.22 39.94
N CYS A 553 -36.37 22.20 38.71
CA CYS A 553 -35.53 22.36 37.53
C CYS A 553 -35.00 23.80 37.41
N GLY A 554 -33.68 23.98 37.45
CA GLY A 554 -33.04 25.29 37.26
C GLY A 554 -33.48 26.03 35.98
N ARG A 555 -33.73 25.29 34.88
CA ARG A 555 -34.12 25.83 33.56
C ARG A 555 -35.61 26.13 33.42
N CYS A 556 -36.49 25.14 33.63
CA CYS A 556 -37.94 25.30 33.37
C CYS A 556 -38.79 25.53 34.62
N LYS A 557 -38.18 25.59 35.82
CA LYS A 557 -38.81 25.76 37.14
C LYS A 557 -39.87 24.71 37.52
N ALA A 558 -40.03 23.65 36.73
CA ALA A 558 -40.88 22.52 37.11
C ALA A 558 -40.34 21.81 38.35
N ALA A 559 -41.20 21.57 39.34
CA ALA A 559 -40.93 20.74 40.50
C ALA A 559 -41.21 19.27 40.18
N PHE A 560 -40.33 18.37 40.61
CA PHE A 560 -40.44 16.93 40.36
C PHE A 560 -39.87 16.10 41.51
N CYS A 561 -40.37 14.87 41.66
CA CYS A 561 -39.97 13.99 42.75
C CYS A 561 -38.64 13.27 42.48
N ALA A 562 -37.68 13.37 43.40
CA ALA A 562 -36.38 12.70 43.31
C ALA A 562 -36.48 11.17 43.14
N TYR A 563 -37.48 10.53 43.76
CA TYR A 563 -37.63 9.07 43.78
C TYR A 563 -38.19 8.50 42.46
N CYS A 564 -39.20 9.15 41.87
CA CYS A 564 -39.98 8.61 40.76
C CYS A 564 -39.97 9.45 39.47
N LEU A 565 -39.40 10.66 39.50
CA LEU A 565 -39.39 11.66 38.41
C LEU A 565 -40.79 12.08 37.91
N ARG A 566 -41.83 11.96 38.75
CA ARG A 566 -43.13 12.57 38.46
C ARG A 566 -42.98 14.10 38.42
N ASP A 567 -43.35 14.71 37.30
CA ASP A 567 -43.60 16.14 37.19
C ASP A 567 -44.82 16.51 38.06
N CYS A 568 -44.63 17.47 38.97
CA CYS A 568 -45.63 17.94 39.93
C CYS A 568 -46.00 19.42 39.72
N GLY A 569 -45.65 20.01 38.57
CA GLY A 569 -45.96 21.42 38.31
C GLY A 569 -44.99 22.36 39.01
N HIS A 570 -45.44 22.98 40.10
CA HIS A 570 -44.69 24.01 40.84
C HIS A 570 -44.29 23.57 42.25
N ASP A 571 -44.87 22.48 42.77
CA ASP A 571 -44.55 21.92 44.07
C ASP A 571 -44.58 20.39 44.01
N ALA A 572 -43.51 19.73 44.48
CA ALA A 572 -43.44 18.27 44.57
C ALA A 572 -43.48 17.73 46.01
N HIS A 573 -43.47 18.58 47.04
CA HIS A 573 -43.34 18.16 48.44
C HIS A 573 -44.47 17.20 48.87
N GLN A 574 -45.73 17.52 48.55
CA GLN A 574 -46.87 16.64 48.86
C GLN A 574 -46.75 15.26 48.18
N HIS A 575 -46.24 15.19 46.94
CA HIS A 575 -46.05 13.91 46.27
C HIS A 575 -44.82 13.16 46.81
N VAL A 576 -43.74 13.84 47.15
CA VAL A 576 -42.52 13.26 47.75
C VAL A 576 -42.83 12.57 49.07
N ALA A 577 -43.55 13.23 49.98
CA ALA A 577 -43.94 12.67 51.27
C ALA A 577 -44.75 11.36 51.10
N ASN A 578 -45.64 11.33 50.10
CA ASN A 578 -46.55 10.21 49.81
C ASN A 578 -46.07 9.33 48.63
N CYS A 579 -44.78 9.39 48.26
CA CYS A 579 -44.30 8.66 47.08
C CYS A 579 -44.19 7.16 47.39
N PRO A 580 -44.73 6.25 46.55
CA PRO A 580 -44.57 4.80 46.75
C PRO A 580 -43.11 4.31 46.74
N ASP A 581 -42.21 5.14 46.21
CA ASP A 581 -40.77 4.89 46.14
C ASP A 581 -39.97 5.58 47.28
N ASN A 582 -40.65 6.24 48.23
CA ASN A 582 -40.00 6.95 49.34
C ASN A 582 -39.31 5.95 50.28
N LEU A 583 -37.99 6.05 50.41
CA LEU A 583 -37.17 5.20 51.31
C LEU A 583 -37.35 5.52 52.80
N ALA A 584 -37.94 6.67 53.14
CA ALA A 584 -38.27 7.06 54.51
C ALA A 584 -39.71 7.60 54.62
N PRO A 585 -40.74 6.73 54.48
CA PRO A 585 -42.14 7.15 54.60
C PRO A 585 -42.42 7.79 55.96
N GLY A 586 -43.18 8.89 55.98
CA GLY A 586 -43.54 9.59 57.22
C GLY A 586 -42.41 10.43 57.86
N ARG A 587 -41.25 10.57 57.21
CA ARG A 587 -40.29 11.64 57.53
C ARG A 587 -40.56 12.89 56.67
N ASP A 588 -39.94 13.98 57.09
CA ASP A 588 -39.95 15.26 56.38
C ASP A 588 -39.37 15.13 54.95
N VAL A 589 -39.70 16.07 54.07
CA VAL A 589 -39.29 16.10 52.66
C VAL A 589 -37.80 16.42 52.45
N PHE A 590 -37.12 16.81 53.54
CA PHE A 590 -35.69 17.06 53.61
C PHE A 590 -34.93 15.82 54.11
N GLY A 591 -33.71 15.62 53.61
CA GLY A 591 -32.87 14.50 54.03
C GLY A 591 -31.42 14.62 53.58
N ARG A 592 -30.61 13.66 54.01
CA ARG A 592 -29.17 13.60 53.77
C ARG A 592 -28.83 13.05 52.38
N GLU A 593 -27.63 13.38 51.92
CA GLU A 593 -27.06 12.94 50.64
C GLU A 593 -26.90 11.41 50.50
N ASP A 594 -26.72 10.69 51.61
CA ASP A 594 -26.66 9.22 51.62
C ASP A 594 -28.03 8.58 51.31
N LEU A 595 -29.11 9.10 51.91
CA LEU A 595 -30.49 8.72 51.56
C LEU A 595 -30.82 9.11 50.11
N PHE A 596 -30.36 10.26 49.63
CA PHE A 596 -30.56 10.68 48.25
C PHE A 596 -29.82 9.75 47.27
N THR A 597 -28.59 9.37 47.59
CA THR A 597 -27.79 8.40 46.81
C THR A 597 -28.48 7.04 46.73
N ALA A 598 -28.99 6.53 47.86
CA ALA A 598 -29.76 5.27 47.90
C ALA A 598 -31.04 5.36 47.05
N ALA A 599 -31.77 6.48 47.14
CA ALA A 599 -32.96 6.74 46.32
C ALA A 599 -32.65 6.74 44.82
N GLN A 600 -31.56 7.41 44.41
CA GLN A 600 -31.12 7.43 43.01
C GLN A 600 -30.68 6.03 42.55
N GLN A 601 -29.99 5.24 43.38
CA GLN A 601 -29.64 3.86 43.06
C GLN A 601 -30.88 2.97 42.85
N GLN A 602 -31.90 3.08 43.72
CA GLN A 602 -33.17 2.35 43.56
C GLN A 602 -33.92 2.78 42.30
N ARG A 603 -34.02 4.09 42.03
CA ARG A 603 -34.62 4.63 40.80
C ARG A 603 -33.94 4.05 39.56
N ARG A 604 -32.61 4.12 39.50
CA ARG A 604 -31.78 3.59 38.41
C ARG A 604 -32.00 2.10 38.23
N ARG A 605 -31.87 1.29 39.29
CA ARG A 605 -32.11 -0.18 39.28
C ARG A 605 -33.47 -0.51 38.64
N ARG A 606 -34.54 0.15 39.07
CA ARG A 606 -35.90 -0.05 38.53
C ARG A 606 -36.04 0.36 37.07
N MET A 607 -35.56 1.56 36.71
CA MET A 607 -35.72 2.09 35.35
C MET A 607 -34.88 1.31 34.33
N VAL A 608 -33.65 0.93 34.68
CA VAL A 608 -32.80 0.06 33.85
C VAL A 608 -33.49 -1.28 33.60
N LYS A 609 -33.98 -1.96 34.65
CA LYS A 609 -34.71 -3.23 34.48
C LYS A 609 -35.95 -3.06 33.58
N LYS A 610 -36.78 -2.04 33.82
CA LYS A 610 -37.98 -1.78 33.01
C LYS A 610 -37.64 -1.52 31.53
N TYR A 611 -36.50 -0.90 31.23
CA TYR A 611 -36.06 -0.68 29.86
C TYR A 611 -35.54 -1.97 29.22
N LEU A 612 -34.67 -2.71 29.91
CA LEU A 612 -34.16 -4.01 29.47
C LEU A 612 -35.30 -5.03 29.24
N ASP A 613 -36.36 -4.98 30.06
CA ASP A 613 -37.57 -5.79 29.89
C ASP A 613 -38.32 -5.52 28.56
N THR A 614 -38.04 -4.42 27.85
CA THR A 614 -38.58 -4.15 26.50
C THR A 614 -37.69 -4.64 25.35
N LEU A 615 -36.47 -5.10 25.64
CA LEU A 615 -35.53 -5.64 24.65
C LEU A 615 -35.69 -7.16 24.52
N ASP A 616 -35.43 -7.68 23.32
CA ASP A 616 -35.27 -9.11 23.06
C ASP A 616 -34.09 -9.70 23.86
N VAL A 617 -34.06 -11.03 23.97
CA VAL A 617 -33.14 -11.73 24.89
C VAL A 617 -31.67 -11.54 24.52
N ASP A 618 -31.35 -11.48 23.23
CA ASP A 618 -29.97 -11.40 22.75
C ASP A 618 -29.42 -9.98 22.84
N LEU A 619 -30.21 -8.99 22.41
CA LEU A 619 -29.85 -7.59 22.54
C LEU A 619 -29.78 -7.15 24.00
N ARG A 620 -30.70 -7.62 24.85
CA ARG A 620 -30.67 -7.38 26.31
C ARG A 620 -29.36 -7.84 26.92
N ARG A 621 -28.90 -9.05 26.58
CA ARG A 621 -27.64 -9.63 27.03
C ARG A 621 -26.43 -8.79 26.60
N GLN A 622 -26.34 -8.44 25.32
CA GLN A 622 -25.23 -7.63 24.79
C GLN A 622 -25.19 -6.22 25.41
N VAL A 623 -26.36 -5.59 25.61
CA VAL A 623 -26.47 -4.28 26.28
C VAL A 623 -26.10 -4.36 27.76
N LEU A 624 -26.49 -5.44 28.46
CA LEU A 624 -26.08 -5.69 29.85
C LEU A 624 -24.56 -5.84 30.01
N GLU A 625 -23.90 -6.54 29.08
CA GLU A 625 -22.45 -6.69 29.05
C GLU A 625 -21.74 -5.34 28.86
N TYR A 626 -22.21 -4.50 27.92
CA TYR A 626 -21.69 -3.14 27.72
C TYR A 626 -21.94 -2.22 28.92
N CYS A 627 -23.14 -2.24 29.50
CA CYS A 627 -23.48 -1.46 30.69
C CYS A 627 -22.78 -1.94 31.97
N GLN A 628 -22.11 -3.10 31.98
CA GLN A 628 -21.62 -3.74 33.21
C GLN A 628 -20.55 -2.92 33.97
N ARG A 629 -19.87 -1.96 33.35
CA ARG A 629 -18.96 -1.02 34.04
C ARG A 629 -19.75 0.16 34.61
N ASP A 630 -20.39 0.94 33.73
CA ASP A 630 -21.22 2.10 34.07
C ASP A 630 -22.23 1.83 35.20
N LEU A 631 -22.80 0.62 35.28
CA LEU A 631 -23.71 0.23 36.36
C LEU A 631 -22.99 -0.08 37.69
N ARG A 632 -21.82 -0.72 37.68
CA ARG A 632 -21.03 -0.96 38.90
C ARG A 632 -20.52 0.35 39.50
N ASP A 633 -20.00 1.25 38.65
CA ASP A 633 -19.39 2.52 39.07
C ASP A 633 -20.37 3.45 39.81
N ILE A 634 -21.69 3.27 39.61
CA ILE A 634 -22.76 4.02 40.28
C ILE A 634 -23.51 3.22 41.37
N GLY A 635 -23.01 2.04 41.76
CA GLY A 635 -23.62 1.20 42.79
C GLY A 635 -24.87 0.43 42.36
N VAL A 636 -25.01 0.10 41.07
CA VAL A 636 -26.10 -0.72 40.51
C VAL A 636 -25.58 -2.12 40.20
N GLU A 637 -25.78 -3.04 41.15
CA GLU A 637 -25.47 -4.46 40.95
C GLU A 637 -26.50 -5.13 40.04
N LEU A 638 -26.03 -5.78 38.98
CA LEU A 638 -26.81 -6.73 38.21
C LEU A 638 -27.16 -7.94 39.08
N ARG A 639 -28.36 -8.50 38.90
CA ARG A 639 -28.73 -9.80 39.49
C ARG A 639 -28.80 -10.89 38.41
N PRO A 640 -28.65 -12.18 38.75
CA PRO A 640 -28.64 -13.28 37.77
C PRO A 640 -29.92 -13.52 36.95
N TRP A 641 -30.90 -12.61 37.02
CA TRP A 641 -32.24 -12.73 36.43
C TRP A 641 -32.70 -11.42 35.75
N TRP A 642 -31.75 -10.58 35.31
CA TRP A 642 -32.00 -9.35 34.56
C TRP A 642 -31.98 -9.62 33.05
#